data_AF-A0A8S4PTX2-F1
#
_entry.id   AF-A0A8S4PTX2-F1
#
_cell.length_a   1.000
_cell.length_b   1.000
_cell.length_c   1.000
_cell.angle_alpha   90.00
_cell.angle_beta   90.00
_cell.angle_gamma   90.00
#
_symmetry.space_group_name_H-M   'P 1'
#
loop_
_entity.id
_entity.type
_entity.pdbx_description
1 polymer ?
#
loop_
_entity_poly.entity_id
_entity_poly.type
_entity_poly.pdbx_seq_one_letter_code
_entity_poly.pdbx_strand_id
1 'polypeptide(L)'
;MSPFYDVFVGLARTGLSGSGKTEIAKRYWAENKQKFEVGWTVHSRTEHDLYNGLKLFQRFRPVDSQLSVMLGEMNEEMKQDIKKEYFIIFDDVTKETQFIIQQNFPSANNIKVIITTELRLYNFKSSDILEVGGFTKKEMSEFLDDLNETSSQKVKLWTEMGHLPCALACAVYDIKKQKTTIEKYLEEVNNVDTNPFVEERTQKALGPDYKSRGFVKAHIMSVRNMMDELRLQNKEGPFKKEDVNGLCLVLKAIAYMDSKAIPVFLLEILLLIIINPRKETRIPSCINQLIDKMSNRCWIGVFCEEKDKPRLLDIHELVQLAARSMKDNDDDSRLKPLENLLKALLCYFTKDTGFMKFHKKNLLLLPHVEKAIDRVNDLRVESELENPVLEQISLTFLEIDLLDRLGHAYSKTGQLELAEERLSRAVDLFVTILETTKDDLLDTREALPLDSYAAMVYDKLKYFNIASPVIGTVLNDTDIEQMKLEVGEREFPNLGSHNQVTKDAYKKLVSLNLAIPEEQFKQIYVTELMSSTLYAYGRLYYYHREKFHQEKNRQQARCLIAALRLAHALGKAIAKGTDINVLHTVLTQRSGLLYLHSEYLDEGGEEKTPQVALGHLYDGKKEYERLLEETSNKRWFQRGILKLMQNDPHHGSICREKLLFICKRILDIETNSSKRSEVEKDGIMCLGALKRNIKNQEHGELKLQRGGDYLLICAEFNVAIKEWQSAINDFTEAEALTIPWKKYARAISGMMKTAHDWLKVNPGDPVASGNFDYARQEVRVFVEKAPQPFKDTIKKRFCTVPGALKLQRSQSAPVSSLEKEPPTPPGLYM
;
A
#
# COMPACT_ATOMS: atom_id res chain seq x y z
N MET A 1 -4.18 17.67 -50.25
CA MET A 1 -2.80 17.38 -50.71
C MET A 1 -2.09 16.64 -49.58
N SER A 2 -1.50 15.47 -49.87
CA SER A 2 -0.81 14.65 -48.86
C SER A 2 0.70 14.87 -48.96
N PRO A 3 1.39 15.29 -47.88
CA PRO A 3 2.83 15.19 -47.80
C PRO A 3 3.22 13.79 -47.32
N PHE A 4 3.97 13.08 -48.15
CA PHE A 4 4.68 11.87 -47.78
C PHE A 4 5.68 12.18 -46.65
N TYR A 5 5.64 11.42 -45.56
CA TYR A 5 6.75 11.33 -44.60
C TYR A 5 7.44 9.99 -44.78
N ASP A 6 8.47 10.00 -45.60
CA ASP A 6 9.31 8.83 -45.86
C ASP A 6 10.62 8.90 -45.06
N VAL A 7 11.18 7.71 -44.79
CA VAL A 7 12.45 7.47 -44.05
C VAL A 7 12.35 7.61 -42.52
N PHE A 8 11.55 6.72 -41.92
CA PHE A 8 11.79 6.24 -40.55
C PHE A 8 12.72 5.03 -40.64
N VAL A 9 14.01 5.14 -40.27
CA VAL A 9 14.91 3.96 -40.23
C VAL A 9 14.71 3.25 -38.89
N GLY A 10 13.60 2.50 -38.82
CA GLY A 10 13.17 1.75 -37.65
C GLY A 10 13.20 0.27 -37.91
N LEU A 11 14.27 -0.43 -37.52
CA LEU A 11 14.31 -1.88 -37.69
C LEU A 11 13.38 -2.53 -36.64
N ALA A 12 12.17 -2.90 -37.06
CA ALA A 12 11.20 -3.61 -36.23
C ALA A 12 11.53 -5.11 -36.22
N ARG A 13 12.14 -5.61 -35.15
CA ARG A 13 12.40 -7.04 -34.97
C ARG A 13 11.16 -7.72 -34.39
N THR A 14 10.40 -8.39 -35.25
CA THR A 14 9.26 -9.24 -34.89
C THR A 14 9.72 -10.69 -34.69
N GLY A 15 9.01 -11.49 -33.90
CA GLY A 15 9.30 -12.92 -33.77
C GLY A 15 9.00 -13.48 -32.38
N LEU A 16 9.20 -14.79 -32.23
CA LEU A 16 8.83 -15.55 -31.03
C LEU A 16 9.54 -15.03 -29.77
N SER A 17 8.93 -15.26 -28.61
CA SER A 17 9.60 -15.01 -27.34
C SER A 17 10.80 -15.95 -27.18
N GLY A 18 11.91 -15.45 -26.63
CA GLY A 18 13.16 -16.22 -26.53
C GLY A 18 13.91 -16.48 -27.85
N SER A 19 13.49 -15.90 -28.99
CA SER A 19 14.17 -16.07 -30.30
C SER A 19 15.47 -15.26 -30.48
N GLY A 20 15.85 -14.46 -29.48
CA GLY A 20 17.10 -13.66 -29.49
C GLY A 20 16.97 -12.22 -29.99
N LYS A 21 15.75 -11.72 -30.27
CA LYS A 21 15.49 -10.36 -30.79
C LYS A 21 16.32 -9.25 -30.13
N THR A 22 16.28 -9.20 -28.79
CA THR A 22 16.99 -8.23 -27.94
C THR A 22 18.50 -8.36 -28.02
N GLU A 23 19.02 -9.58 -28.02
CA GLU A 23 20.47 -9.82 -28.10
C GLU A 23 21.05 -9.44 -29.46
N ILE A 24 20.31 -9.65 -30.56
CA ILE A 24 20.77 -9.20 -31.88
C ILE A 24 20.69 -7.66 -31.98
N ALA A 25 19.70 -7.01 -31.34
CA ALA A 25 19.63 -5.55 -31.26
C ALA A 25 20.83 -4.96 -30.47
N LYS A 26 21.14 -5.51 -29.28
CA LYS A 26 22.32 -5.15 -28.48
C LYS A 26 23.63 -5.41 -29.22
N ARG A 27 23.73 -6.55 -29.94
CA ARG A 27 24.92 -6.90 -30.73
C ARG A 27 25.13 -5.91 -31.88
N TYR A 28 24.08 -5.56 -32.61
CA TYR A 28 24.16 -4.53 -33.65
C TYR A 28 24.61 -3.18 -33.09
N TRP A 29 24.11 -2.79 -31.91
CA TRP A 29 24.60 -1.62 -31.18
C TRP A 29 26.10 -1.72 -30.87
N ALA A 30 26.55 -2.82 -30.25
CA ALA A 30 27.95 -3.03 -29.90
C ALA A 30 28.89 -2.98 -31.12
N GLU A 31 28.51 -3.62 -32.23
CA GLU A 31 29.28 -3.65 -33.49
C GLU A 31 29.33 -2.27 -34.18
N ASN A 32 28.38 -1.36 -33.89
CA ASN A 32 28.30 -0.02 -34.48
C ASN A 32 28.57 1.12 -33.48
N LYS A 33 29.04 0.83 -32.25
CA LYS A 33 29.26 1.82 -31.18
C LYS A 33 30.22 2.96 -31.55
N GLN A 34 31.05 2.79 -32.58
CA GLN A 34 31.92 3.86 -33.11
C GLN A 34 31.20 4.89 -34.00
N LYS A 35 29.97 4.61 -34.47
CA LYS A 35 29.19 5.48 -35.36
C LYS A 35 28.19 6.38 -34.61
N PHE A 36 27.99 6.13 -33.33
CA PHE A 36 26.95 6.74 -32.51
C PHE A 36 27.59 7.23 -31.21
N GLU A 37 27.35 8.49 -30.86
CA GLU A 37 27.93 9.09 -29.65
C GLU A 37 27.14 8.69 -28.40
N VAL A 38 25.83 8.45 -28.54
CA VAL A 38 24.93 8.07 -27.45
C VAL A 38 24.11 6.84 -27.85
N GLY A 39 24.16 5.79 -27.02
CA GLY A 39 23.32 4.60 -27.17
C GLY A 39 22.49 4.35 -25.92
N TRP A 40 21.22 4.02 -26.10
CA TRP A 40 20.28 3.80 -25.01
C TRP A 40 19.42 2.56 -25.26
N THR A 41 19.11 1.80 -24.21
CA THR A 41 18.10 0.73 -24.25
C THR A 41 16.98 1.06 -23.26
N VAL A 42 15.74 1.14 -23.73
CA VAL A 42 14.55 1.52 -22.96
C VAL A 42 13.59 0.33 -22.91
N HIS A 43 13.22 -0.09 -21.70
CA HIS A 43 12.17 -1.10 -21.51
C HIS A 43 10.80 -0.52 -21.86
N SER A 44 9.98 -1.25 -22.61
CA SER A 44 8.68 -0.74 -23.11
C SER A 44 7.47 -1.64 -22.73
N ARG A 45 7.55 -2.37 -21.60
CA ARG A 45 6.44 -3.06 -20.86
C ARG A 45 5.04 -2.52 -21.10
N THR A 46 4.89 -1.38 -20.45
CA THR A 46 3.71 -0.60 -20.15
C THR A 46 4.16 0.86 -20.20
N GLU A 47 3.23 1.78 -20.01
CA GLU A 47 3.58 3.18 -19.79
C GLU A 47 4.56 3.37 -18.63
N HIS A 48 4.43 2.57 -17.55
CA HIS A 48 5.29 2.68 -16.37
C HIS A 48 6.75 2.28 -16.65
N ASP A 49 6.96 1.22 -17.43
CA ASP A 49 8.30 0.76 -17.81
C ASP A 49 9.01 1.77 -18.72
N LEU A 50 8.26 2.30 -19.70
CA LEU A 50 8.72 3.35 -20.61
C LEU A 50 9.10 4.61 -19.80
N TYR A 51 8.24 5.05 -18.88
CA TYR A 51 8.52 6.15 -17.95
C TYR A 51 9.79 5.94 -17.13
N ASN A 52 9.97 4.76 -16.52
CA ASN A 52 11.14 4.47 -15.68
C ASN A 52 12.45 4.45 -16.49
N GLY A 53 12.46 3.84 -17.68
CA GLY A 53 13.64 3.82 -18.56
C GLY A 53 14.05 5.21 -19.06
N LEU A 54 13.07 6.12 -19.27
CA LEU A 54 13.30 7.51 -19.67
C LEU A 54 13.68 8.42 -18.49
N LYS A 55 13.25 8.10 -17.27
CA LYS A 55 13.62 8.86 -16.07
C LYS A 55 15.12 8.85 -15.78
N LEU A 56 15.83 7.81 -16.23
CA LEU A 56 17.29 7.75 -16.20
C LEU A 56 17.95 8.77 -17.15
N PHE A 57 17.29 9.11 -18.27
CA PHE A 57 17.71 10.20 -19.17
C PHE A 57 17.50 11.56 -18.48
N GLN A 58 16.33 11.77 -17.88
CA GLN A 58 15.94 13.02 -17.21
C GLN A 58 16.53 13.20 -15.80
N ARG A 59 17.79 12.82 -15.55
CA ARG A 59 18.46 12.93 -14.23
C ARG A 59 18.67 14.37 -13.70
N PHE A 60 18.09 15.38 -14.36
CA PHE A 60 18.24 16.81 -14.11
C PHE A 60 16.92 17.61 -14.01
N ARG A 61 15.72 17.00 -14.05
CA ARG A 61 14.42 17.74 -13.98
C ARG A 61 13.34 17.07 -13.12
N PRO A 62 12.24 17.79 -12.75
CA PRO A 62 11.24 17.32 -11.78
C PRO A 62 10.38 16.14 -12.25
N VAL A 63 9.70 15.48 -11.29
CA VAL A 63 9.19 14.10 -11.43
C VAL A 63 7.76 14.01 -12.01
N ASP A 64 7.04 15.12 -12.13
CA ASP A 64 5.57 15.14 -12.27
C ASP A 64 5.05 15.31 -13.72
N SER A 65 5.89 15.16 -14.74
CA SER A 65 5.51 15.27 -16.15
C SER A 65 4.77 14.04 -16.67
N GLN A 66 3.79 14.24 -17.57
CA GLN A 66 3.15 13.14 -18.31
C GLN A 66 4.13 12.49 -19.30
N LEU A 67 4.01 11.18 -19.50
CA LEU A 67 4.94 10.37 -20.29
C LEU A 67 5.10 10.83 -21.75
N SER A 68 4.01 11.22 -22.40
CA SER A 68 4.01 11.79 -23.76
C SER A 68 4.83 13.08 -23.84
N VAL A 69 4.67 13.97 -22.85
CA VAL A 69 5.42 15.23 -22.76
C VAL A 69 6.91 14.95 -22.59
N MET A 70 7.29 14.01 -21.71
CA MET A 70 8.70 13.63 -21.51
C MET A 70 9.36 13.09 -22.78
N LEU A 71 8.65 12.25 -23.55
CA LEU A 71 9.13 11.71 -24.83
C LEU A 71 9.28 12.80 -25.89
N GLY A 72 8.30 13.72 -25.98
CA GLY A 72 8.36 14.86 -26.89
C GLY A 72 9.53 15.79 -26.60
N GLU A 73 9.73 16.15 -25.32
CA GLU A 73 10.88 16.97 -24.88
C GLU A 73 12.21 16.28 -25.21
N MET A 74 12.35 14.98 -24.95
CA MET A 74 13.57 14.22 -25.24
C MET A 74 13.90 14.19 -26.74
N ASN A 75 12.89 14.01 -27.60
CA ASN A 75 13.09 14.00 -29.05
C ASN A 75 13.50 15.40 -29.57
N GLU A 76 12.86 16.47 -29.08
CA GLU A 76 13.25 17.83 -29.48
C GLU A 76 14.66 18.21 -29.01
N GLU A 77 15.09 17.76 -27.82
CA GLU A 77 16.48 17.94 -27.35
C GLU A 77 17.49 17.20 -28.25
N MET A 78 17.22 15.93 -28.60
CA MET A 78 18.07 15.14 -29.50
C MET A 78 18.14 15.70 -30.93
N LYS A 79 17.04 16.28 -31.44
CA LYS A 79 17.03 16.98 -32.74
C LYS A 79 17.83 18.29 -32.72
N GLN A 80 17.82 19.01 -31.60
CA GLN A 80 18.57 20.25 -31.46
C GLN A 80 20.08 20.00 -31.36
N ASP A 81 20.49 18.87 -30.77
CA ASP A 81 21.89 18.45 -30.69
C ASP A 81 22.37 17.73 -31.97
N ILE A 82 22.30 18.45 -33.10
CA ILE A 82 22.70 17.98 -34.45
C ILE A 82 24.16 17.52 -34.59
N LYS A 83 24.97 17.64 -33.53
CA LYS A 83 26.38 17.19 -33.51
C LYS A 83 26.53 15.74 -33.04
N LYS A 84 25.52 15.19 -32.35
CA LYS A 84 25.54 13.83 -31.83
C LYS A 84 24.62 12.91 -32.64
N GLU A 85 25.13 11.72 -32.92
CA GLU A 85 24.38 10.59 -33.47
C GLU A 85 23.85 9.72 -32.32
N TYR A 86 22.53 9.56 -32.24
CA TYR A 86 21.80 8.85 -31.20
C TYR A 86 21.29 7.49 -31.69
N PHE A 87 21.37 6.48 -30.82
CA PHE A 87 20.84 5.14 -31.08
C PHE A 87 19.96 4.67 -29.91
N ILE A 88 18.70 4.34 -30.17
CA ILE A 88 17.73 3.97 -29.13
C ILE A 88 17.12 2.60 -29.45
N ILE A 89 17.20 1.67 -28.50
CA ILE A 89 16.50 0.38 -28.56
C ILE A 89 15.28 0.48 -27.65
N PHE A 90 14.06 0.46 -28.20
CA PHE A 90 12.84 0.22 -27.43
C PHE A 90 12.58 -1.29 -27.38
N ASP A 91 12.80 -1.89 -26.22
CA ASP A 91 12.81 -3.36 -26.07
C ASP A 91 11.42 -3.91 -25.72
N ASP A 92 10.90 -4.81 -26.58
CA ASP A 92 9.68 -5.64 -26.58
C ASP A 92 8.31 -4.90 -26.66
N VAL A 93 8.28 -3.77 -27.36
CA VAL A 93 7.10 -2.87 -27.51
C VAL A 93 5.77 -3.61 -27.71
N THR A 94 4.77 -3.25 -26.91
CA THR A 94 3.38 -3.79 -26.94
C THR A 94 2.45 -2.90 -27.77
N LYS A 95 1.21 -3.31 -28.05
CA LYS A 95 0.24 -2.47 -28.82
C LYS A 95 0.02 -1.10 -28.16
N GLU A 96 -0.04 -1.09 -26.83
CA GLU A 96 -0.24 0.11 -26.00
C GLU A 96 0.96 1.06 -26.11
N THR A 97 2.17 0.57 -25.82
CA THR A 97 3.38 1.40 -25.85
C THR A 97 3.85 1.76 -27.26
N GLN A 98 3.48 0.96 -28.28
CA GLN A 98 3.74 1.27 -29.69
C GLN A 98 3.21 2.66 -30.07
N PHE A 99 1.96 2.94 -29.72
CA PHE A 99 1.29 4.20 -30.08
C PHE A 99 2.04 5.40 -29.50
N ILE A 100 2.43 5.30 -28.23
CA ILE A 100 3.14 6.33 -27.47
C ILE A 100 4.53 6.60 -28.08
N ILE A 101 5.28 5.54 -28.42
CA ILE A 101 6.61 5.66 -29.05
C ILE A 101 6.49 6.28 -30.45
N GLN A 102 5.54 5.80 -31.27
CA GLN A 102 5.36 6.27 -32.64
C GLN A 102 4.95 7.75 -32.72
N GLN A 103 4.12 8.23 -31.80
CA GLN A 103 3.71 9.64 -31.78
C GLN A 103 4.85 10.60 -31.44
N ASN A 104 5.80 10.18 -30.59
CA ASN A 104 6.77 11.10 -29.98
C ASN A 104 8.19 10.98 -30.57
N PHE A 105 8.50 9.93 -31.33
CA PHE A 105 9.80 9.73 -32.00
C PHE A 105 9.75 9.77 -33.55
N PRO A 106 9.13 10.78 -34.21
CA PRO A 106 9.25 10.93 -35.66
C PRO A 106 10.71 11.08 -36.11
N SER A 107 11.00 10.60 -37.32
CA SER A 107 12.34 10.46 -37.89
C SER A 107 13.18 11.73 -37.84
N ALA A 108 14.41 11.61 -37.36
CA ALA A 108 15.46 12.62 -37.48
C ALA A 108 16.72 11.97 -38.06
N ASN A 109 17.52 12.74 -38.81
CA ASN A 109 18.69 12.17 -39.51
C ASN A 109 19.73 11.59 -38.55
N ASN A 110 19.91 12.25 -37.39
CA ASN A 110 20.88 11.90 -36.34
C ASN A 110 20.31 10.97 -35.25
N ILE A 111 19.12 10.39 -35.43
CA ILE A 111 18.51 9.46 -34.48
C ILE A 111 18.18 8.15 -35.21
N LYS A 112 18.66 7.03 -34.68
CA LYS A 112 18.29 5.66 -35.13
C LYS A 112 17.54 4.94 -34.03
N VAL A 113 16.48 4.25 -34.41
CA VAL A 113 15.60 3.54 -33.48
C VAL A 113 15.52 2.07 -33.89
N ILE A 114 15.71 1.15 -32.94
CA ILE A 114 15.33 -0.25 -33.08
C ILE A 114 14.15 -0.52 -32.14
N ILE A 115 13.16 -1.22 -32.65
CA ILE A 115 12.03 -1.72 -31.85
C ILE A 115 12.09 -3.25 -31.90
N THR A 116 12.23 -3.90 -30.76
CA THR A 116 11.95 -5.34 -30.66
C THR A 116 10.51 -5.52 -30.19
N THR A 117 9.83 -6.58 -30.65
CA THR A 117 8.41 -6.83 -30.31
C THR A 117 8.02 -8.26 -30.68
N GLU A 118 6.95 -8.77 -30.09
CA GLU A 118 6.30 -10.03 -30.48
C GLU A 118 5.20 -9.83 -31.54
N LEU A 119 4.81 -8.58 -31.81
CA LEU A 119 3.68 -8.23 -32.67
C LEU A 119 4.14 -7.78 -34.06
N ARG A 120 3.45 -8.19 -35.13
CA ARG A 120 3.54 -7.48 -36.41
C ARG A 120 2.88 -6.11 -36.28
N LEU A 121 3.70 -5.08 -36.10
CA LEU A 121 3.26 -3.69 -35.96
C LEU A 121 2.83 -3.15 -37.33
N TYR A 122 1.52 -3.00 -37.56
CA TYR A 122 0.90 -2.72 -38.87
C TYR A 122 1.35 -1.42 -39.58
N ASN A 123 2.08 -0.54 -38.91
CA ASN A 123 2.44 0.80 -39.39
C ASN A 123 3.90 0.92 -39.90
N PHE A 124 4.69 -0.16 -39.89
CA PHE A 124 6.05 -0.16 -40.46
C PHE A 124 6.03 -0.67 -41.90
N LYS A 125 6.90 -0.12 -42.76
CA LYS A 125 7.08 -0.67 -44.12
C LYS A 125 7.71 -2.06 -44.00
N SER A 126 7.31 -2.98 -44.88
CA SER A 126 7.85 -4.35 -44.89
C SER A 126 9.37 -4.43 -45.11
N SER A 127 9.99 -3.39 -45.68
CA SER A 127 11.45 -3.24 -45.82
C SER A 127 12.18 -3.05 -44.48
N ASP A 128 11.47 -2.55 -43.47
CA ASP A 128 12.02 -2.09 -42.20
C ASP A 128 11.73 -3.11 -41.08
N ILE A 129 11.02 -4.19 -41.40
CA ILE A 129 10.69 -5.29 -40.48
C ILE A 129 11.66 -6.45 -40.70
N LEU A 130 12.29 -6.92 -39.62
CA LEU A 130 13.15 -8.11 -39.64
C LEU A 130 12.56 -9.20 -38.75
N GLU A 131 12.05 -10.27 -39.36
CA GLU A 131 11.45 -11.38 -38.61
C GLU A 131 12.54 -12.34 -38.08
N VAL A 132 12.46 -12.68 -36.79
CA VAL A 132 13.45 -13.49 -36.06
C VAL A 132 12.82 -14.80 -35.60
N GLY A 133 13.00 -15.85 -36.41
CA GLY A 133 12.35 -17.17 -36.26
C GLY A 133 13.05 -18.19 -35.35
N GLY A 134 14.08 -17.80 -34.59
CA GLY A 134 14.93 -18.73 -33.82
C GLY A 134 16.20 -19.13 -34.58
N PHE A 135 16.95 -20.10 -34.06
CA PHE A 135 18.18 -20.57 -34.74
C PHE A 135 17.84 -21.38 -35.98
N THR A 136 18.50 -21.05 -37.10
CA THR A 136 18.58 -21.93 -38.27
C THR A 136 19.40 -23.18 -37.97
N LYS A 137 19.31 -24.20 -38.84
CA LYS A 137 20.14 -25.42 -38.75
C LYS A 137 21.65 -25.14 -38.77
N LYS A 138 22.09 -24.06 -39.42
CA LYS A 138 23.51 -23.65 -39.44
C LYS A 138 23.93 -23.09 -38.08
N GLU A 139 23.22 -22.08 -37.58
CA GLU A 139 23.50 -21.45 -36.28
C GLU A 139 23.39 -22.45 -35.13
N MET A 140 22.45 -23.40 -35.21
CA MET A 140 22.34 -24.54 -34.30
C MET A 140 23.61 -25.40 -34.29
N SER A 141 24.17 -25.70 -35.47
CA SER A 141 25.36 -26.56 -35.57
C SER A 141 26.57 -25.86 -34.97
N GLU A 142 26.72 -24.56 -35.20
CA GLU A 142 27.74 -23.70 -34.58
C GLU A 142 27.55 -23.57 -33.06
N PHE A 143 26.31 -23.42 -32.58
CA PHE A 143 26.00 -23.29 -31.16
C PHE A 143 26.16 -24.59 -30.36
N LEU A 144 25.88 -25.73 -30.99
CA LEU A 144 26.01 -27.07 -30.39
C LEU A 144 27.36 -27.72 -30.68
N ASP A 145 28.34 -27.03 -31.26
CA ASP A 145 29.59 -27.66 -31.72
C ASP A 145 30.35 -28.34 -30.57
N ASP A 146 30.44 -27.65 -29.42
CA ASP A 146 30.99 -28.13 -28.13
C ASP A 146 30.41 -29.46 -27.59
N LEU A 147 29.26 -29.93 -28.10
CA LEU A 147 28.71 -31.23 -27.71
C LEU A 147 29.31 -32.32 -28.62
N ASN A 148 30.01 -33.30 -28.02
CA ASN A 148 30.55 -34.48 -28.69
C ASN A 148 29.43 -35.49 -29.03
N GLU A 149 28.50 -35.07 -29.87
CA GLU A 149 27.29 -35.81 -30.26
C GLU A 149 27.11 -35.74 -31.78
N THR A 150 26.41 -36.70 -32.36
CA THR A 150 26.15 -36.77 -33.80
C THR A 150 25.24 -35.62 -34.28
N SER A 151 25.39 -35.23 -35.55
CA SER A 151 24.57 -34.20 -36.18
C SER A 151 23.06 -34.53 -36.15
N SER A 152 22.69 -35.81 -36.14
CA SER A 152 21.28 -36.24 -35.98
C SER A 152 20.75 -36.01 -34.56
N GLN A 153 21.54 -36.31 -33.52
CA GLN A 153 21.17 -35.99 -32.13
C GLN A 153 21.06 -34.46 -31.94
N LYS A 154 22.03 -33.68 -32.43
CA LYS A 154 22.01 -32.20 -32.38
C LYS A 154 20.75 -31.61 -33.04
N VAL A 155 20.36 -32.10 -34.22
CA VAL A 155 19.11 -31.71 -34.91
C VAL A 155 17.86 -32.13 -34.13
N LYS A 156 17.86 -33.31 -33.49
CA LYS A 156 16.74 -33.77 -32.66
C LYS A 156 16.54 -32.83 -31.47
N LEU A 157 17.61 -32.50 -30.73
CA LEU A 157 17.56 -31.56 -29.61
C LEU A 157 17.00 -30.19 -30.04
N TRP A 158 17.51 -29.63 -31.15
CA TRP A 158 17.03 -28.36 -31.70
C TRP A 158 15.55 -28.36 -32.09
N THR A 159 15.05 -29.47 -32.63
CA THR A 159 13.63 -29.64 -32.97
C THR A 159 12.75 -29.70 -31.72
N GLU A 160 13.12 -30.53 -30.73
CA GLU A 160 12.36 -30.66 -29.47
C GLU A 160 12.35 -29.36 -28.66
N MET A 161 13.45 -28.61 -28.69
CA MET A 161 13.58 -27.27 -28.08
C MET A 161 12.89 -26.15 -28.89
N GLY A 162 12.13 -26.48 -29.94
CA GLY A 162 11.35 -25.50 -30.71
C GLY A 162 12.17 -24.51 -31.52
N HIS A 163 13.42 -24.84 -31.85
CA HIS A 163 14.38 -23.98 -32.53
C HIS A 163 14.78 -22.70 -31.76
N LEU A 164 14.39 -22.57 -30.48
CA LEU A 164 14.62 -21.37 -29.67
C LEU A 164 16.04 -21.36 -29.06
N PRO A 165 16.84 -20.30 -29.28
CA PRO A 165 18.17 -20.14 -28.66
C PRO A 165 18.16 -20.28 -27.14
N CYS A 166 17.15 -19.69 -26.47
CA CYS A 166 17.01 -19.77 -25.01
C CYS A 166 16.77 -21.20 -24.52
N ALA A 167 15.90 -21.95 -25.19
CA ALA A 167 15.61 -23.36 -24.88
C ALA A 167 16.87 -24.23 -25.02
N LEU A 168 17.63 -24.01 -26.09
CA LEU A 168 18.87 -24.73 -26.37
C LEU A 168 19.98 -24.38 -25.38
N ALA A 169 20.10 -23.12 -24.95
CA ALA A 169 21.05 -22.73 -23.91
C ALA A 169 20.81 -23.47 -22.58
N CYS A 170 19.54 -23.63 -22.19
CA CYS A 170 19.16 -24.41 -21.00
C CYS A 170 19.56 -25.88 -21.15
N ALA A 171 19.19 -26.49 -22.29
CA ALA A 171 19.51 -27.89 -22.57
C ALA A 171 21.01 -28.16 -22.59
N VAL A 172 21.80 -27.33 -23.29
CA VAL A 172 23.26 -27.44 -23.36
C VAL A 172 23.90 -27.31 -21.97
N TYR A 173 23.39 -26.40 -21.14
CA TYR A 173 23.87 -26.22 -19.77
C TYR A 173 23.66 -27.50 -18.94
N ASP A 174 22.44 -28.04 -18.93
CA ASP A 174 22.12 -29.26 -18.17
C ASP A 174 22.89 -30.48 -18.71
N ILE A 175 22.97 -30.66 -20.03
CA ILE A 175 23.74 -31.73 -20.68
C ILE A 175 25.21 -31.69 -20.25
N LYS A 176 25.88 -30.54 -20.41
CA LYS A 176 27.29 -30.36 -20.04
C LYS A 176 27.52 -30.53 -18.54
N LYS A 177 26.60 -30.04 -17.69
CA LYS A 177 26.73 -30.06 -16.23
C LYS A 177 26.52 -31.46 -15.64
N GLN A 178 25.47 -32.15 -16.07
CA GLN A 178 25.16 -33.51 -15.62
C GLN A 178 26.08 -34.57 -16.25
N LYS A 179 26.84 -34.21 -17.31
CA LYS A 179 27.64 -35.13 -18.12
C LYS A 179 26.77 -36.26 -18.71
N THR A 180 25.58 -35.89 -19.18
CA THR A 180 24.60 -36.78 -19.81
C THR A 180 24.67 -36.67 -21.33
N THR A 181 24.03 -37.58 -22.07
CA THR A 181 23.92 -37.49 -23.54
C THR A 181 22.66 -36.74 -23.97
N ILE A 182 22.60 -36.30 -25.22
CA ILE A 182 21.41 -35.68 -25.81
C ILE A 182 20.20 -36.62 -25.72
N GLU A 183 20.35 -37.92 -25.99
CA GLU A 183 19.21 -38.85 -25.93
C GLU A 183 18.68 -39.01 -24.51
N LYS A 184 19.56 -39.18 -23.52
CA LYS A 184 19.15 -39.33 -22.13
C LYS A 184 18.53 -38.04 -21.59
N TYR A 185 19.09 -36.87 -21.93
CA TYR A 185 18.46 -35.57 -21.64
C TYR A 185 17.05 -35.48 -22.25
N LEU A 186 16.86 -35.88 -23.50
CA LEU A 186 15.54 -35.84 -24.16
C LEU A 186 14.56 -36.87 -23.58
N GLU A 187 15.02 -38.02 -23.11
CA GLU A 187 14.21 -38.98 -22.36
C GLU A 187 13.72 -38.38 -21.04
N GLU A 188 14.64 -37.81 -20.25
CA GLU A 188 14.33 -37.15 -18.98
C GLU A 188 13.36 -35.97 -19.15
N VAL A 189 13.59 -35.10 -20.15
CA VAL A 189 12.69 -33.99 -20.53
C VAL A 189 11.30 -34.51 -20.91
N ASN A 190 11.20 -35.56 -21.72
CA ASN A 190 9.91 -36.09 -22.14
C ASN A 190 9.13 -36.70 -20.96
N ASN A 191 9.83 -37.33 -20.02
CA ASN A 191 9.30 -37.89 -18.77
C ASN A 191 8.95 -36.82 -17.70
N VAL A 192 9.15 -35.52 -17.97
CA VAL A 192 8.62 -34.46 -17.11
C VAL A 192 7.10 -34.39 -17.25
N ASP A 193 6.39 -34.82 -16.21
CA ASP A 193 4.96 -34.59 -16.00
C ASP A 193 4.64 -33.08 -16.02
N THR A 194 3.99 -32.61 -17.07
CA THR A 194 3.46 -31.24 -17.18
C THR A 194 1.99 -31.23 -16.76
N ASN A 195 1.65 -30.43 -15.74
CA ASN A 195 0.26 -30.23 -15.32
C ASN A 195 -0.54 -29.60 -16.49
N PRO A 196 -1.75 -30.10 -16.84
CA PRO A 196 -2.58 -29.51 -17.90
C PRO A 196 -2.79 -27.99 -17.79
N PHE A 197 -2.91 -27.45 -16.57
CA PHE A 197 -3.01 -26.01 -16.32
C PHE A 197 -1.72 -25.26 -16.69
N VAL A 198 -0.56 -25.88 -16.49
CA VAL A 198 0.75 -25.36 -16.92
C VAL A 198 0.83 -25.41 -18.44
N GLU A 199 0.38 -26.48 -19.11
CA GLU A 199 0.32 -26.53 -20.57
C GLU A 199 -0.62 -25.45 -21.14
N GLU A 200 -1.81 -25.27 -20.57
CA GLU A 200 -2.79 -24.28 -21.02
C GLU A 200 -2.29 -22.84 -20.84
N ARG A 201 -1.72 -22.49 -19.68
CA ARG A 201 -1.12 -21.15 -19.49
C ARG A 201 0.09 -20.93 -20.38
N THR A 202 0.94 -21.94 -20.55
CA THR A 202 2.07 -21.91 -21.49
C THR A 202 1.59 -21.61 -22.91
N GLN A 203 0.55 -22.31 -23.36
CA GLN A 203 -0.02 -22.14 -24.70
C GLN A 203 -0.75 -20.80 -24.87
N LYS A 204 -1.41 -20.29 -23.84
CA LYS A 204 -1.99 -18.92 -23.82
C LYS A 204 -0.92 -17.82 -23.85
N ALA A 205 0.18 -18.00 -23.12
CA ALA A 205 1.28 -17.03 -23.05
C ALA A 205 2.15 -17.02 -24.31
N LEU A 206 2.29 -18.16 -24.98
CA LEU A 206 3.23 -18.35 -26.10
C LEU A 206 2.54 -18.46 -27.48
N GLY A 207 1.20 -18.56 -27.49
CA GLY A 207 0.36 -18.50 -28.69
C GLY A 207 -0.12 -19.87 -29.22
N PRO A 208 -1.19 -19.89 -30.04
CA PRO A 208 -1.77 -21.13 -30.57
C PRO A 208 -0.84 -21.89 -31.53
N ASP A 209 0.10 -21.20 -32.19
CA ASP A 209 1.11 -21.80 -33.05
C ASP A 209 2.24 -22.51 -32.27
N TYR A 210 2.24 -22.39 -30.94
CA TYR A 210 3.33 -22.85 -30.09
C TYR A 210 3.27 -24.35 -29.78
N LYS A 211 4.06 -25.14 -30.50
CA LYS A 211 4.22 -26.59 -30.27
C LYS A 211 5.42 -26.99 -29.40
N SER A 212 6.26 -26.07 -28.93
CA SER A 212 7.50 -26.45 -28.22
C SER A 212 7.30 -26.74 -26.74
N ARG A 213 6.65 -27.88 -26.44
CA ARG A 213 6.61 -28.53 -25.13
C ARG A 213 8.00 -28.64 -24.48
N GLY A 214 9.05 -28.81 -25.29
CA GLY A 214 10.42 -28.92 -24.81
C GLY A 214 10.96 -27.69 -24.08
N PHE A 215 10.53 -26.45 -24.38
CA PHE A 215 11.05 -25.26 -23.68
C PHE A 215 10.67 -25.24 -22.21
N VAL A 216 9.39 -25.49 -21.90
CA VAL A 216 8.89 -25.54 -20.53
C VAL A 216 9.38 -26.79 -19.82
N LYS A 217 9.36 -27.97 -20.47
CA LYS A 217 9.90 -29.20 -19.87
C LYS A 217 11.40 -29.08 -19.54
N ALA A 218 12.20 -28.46 -20.41
CA ALA A 218 13.60 -28.13 -20.14
C ALA A 218 13.74 -27.22 -18.90
N HIS A 219 12.97 -26.12 -18.82
CA HIS A 219 13.01 -25.23 -17.65
C HIS A 219 12.61 -25.94 -16.34
N ILE A 220 11.54 -26.75 -16.36
CA ILE A 220 11.13 -27.55 -15.21
C ILE A 220 12.27 -28.47 -14.76
N MET A 221 12.95 -29.09 -15.73
CA MET A 221 14.08 -29.96 -15.46
C MET A 221 15.29 -29.20 -14.90
N SER A 222 15.67 -28.05 -15.46
CA SER A 222 16.76 -27.22 -14.92
C SER A 222 16.51 -26.77 -13.48
N VAL A 223 15.27 -26.43 -13.12
CA VAL A 223 14.91 -26.07 -11.72
C VAL A 223 14.93 -27.32 -10.82
N ARG A 224 14.46 -28.48 -11.29
CA ARG A 224 14.56 -29.76 -10.55
C ARG A 224 16.03 -30.12 -10.30
N ASN A 225 16.86 -30.04 -11.33
CA ASN A 225 18.30 -30.30 -11.29
C ASN A 225 19.02 -29.37 -10.29
N MET A 226 18.64 -28.08 -10.23
CA MET A 226 19.15 -27.13 -9.24
C MET A 226 18.77 -27.54 -7.81
N MET A 227 17.51 -27.96 -7.58
CA MET A 227 17.06 -28.41 -6.26
C MET A 227 17.74 -29.72 -5.83
N ASP A 228 17.95 -30.65 -6.76
CA ASP A 228 18.62 -31.93 -6.49
C ASP A 228 20.14 -31.76 -6.33
N GLU A 229 20.77 -30.79 -7.00
CA GLU A 229 22.15 -30.37 -6.72
C GLU A 229 22.28 -29.81 -5.29
N LEU A 230 21.39 -28.90 -4.87
CA LEU A 230 21.37 -28.40 -3.49
C LEU A 230 21.22 -29.55 -2.48
N ARG A 231 20.35 -30.53 -2.77
CA ARG A 231 20.17 -31.76 -1.96
C ARG A 231 21.42 -32.63 -1.90
N LEU A 232 22.15 -32.78 -3.00
CA LEU A 232 23.37 -33.59 -3.09
C LEU A 232 24.57 -32.92 -2.40
N GLN A 233 24.66 -31.59 -2.42
CA GLN A 233 25.71 -30.82 -1.74
C GLN A 233 25.68 -30.96 -0.20
N ASN A 234 24.63 -31.55 0.40
CA ASN A 234 24.61 -31.95 1.82
C ASN A 234 25.71 -32.95 2.23
N LYS A 235 26.37 -33.64 1.27
CA LYS A 235 27.37 -34.66 1.62
C LYS A 235 28.76 -34.09 1.94
N GLU A 236 29.13 -32.94 1.37
CA GLU A 236 30.47 -32.34 1.51
C GLU A 236 30.46 -30.79 1.60
N GLY A 237 29.30 -30.15 1.44
CA GLY A 237 29.17 -28.70 1.43
C GLY A 237 29.01 -28.05 2.82
N PRO A 238 29.04 -26.71 2.91
CA PRO A 238 28.95 -25.96 4.16
C PRO A 238 27.52 -25.85 4.73
N PHE A 239 26.52 -26.45 4.08
CA PHE A 239 25.10 -26.32 4.40
C PHE A 239 24.57 -27.54 5.15
N LYS A 240 23.63 -27.34 6.07
CA LYS A 240 22.92 -28.44 6.75
C LYS A 240 21.73 -28.90 5.93
N LYS A 241 21.27 -30.12 6.20
CA LYS A 241 20.04 -30.69 5.61
C LYS A 241 18.81 -29.81 5.80
N GLU A 242 18.71 -29.17 6.97
CA GLU A 242 17.68 -28.19 7.32
C GLU A 242 17.75 -26.95 6.40
N ASP A 243 18.95 -26.43 6.15
CA ASP A 243 19.16 -25.25 5.32
C ASP A 243 18.73 -25.50 3.87
N VAL A 244 19.14 -26.66 3.33
CA VAL A 244 18.82 -27.08 1.97
C VAL A 244 17.32 -27.32 1.79
N ASN A 245 16.66 -28.00 2.75
CA ASN A 245 15.22 -28.16 2.73
C ASN A 245 14.49 -26.80 2.80
N GLY A 246 15.02 -25.86 3.57
CA GLY A 246 14.53 -24.48 3.62
C GLY A 246 14.58 -23.78 2.27
N LEU A 247 15.71 -23.86 1.56
CA LEU A 247 15.88 -23.28 0.23
C LEU A 247 14.90 -23.89 -0.79
N CYS A 248 14.70 -25.21 -0.75
CA CYS A 248 13.69 -25.89 -1.58
C CYS A 248 12.26 -25.37 -1.32
N LEU A 249 11.91 -25.10 -0.05
CA LEU A 249 10.60 -24.56 0.33
C LEU A 249 10.46 -23.07 -0.03
N VAL A 250 11.54 -22.28 0.01
CA VAL A 250 11.55 -20.90 -0.49
C VAL A 250 11.26 -20.85 -1.99
N LEU A 251 11.92 -21.70 -2.78
CA LEU A 251 11.67 -21.82 -4.23
C LEU A 251 10.21 -22.22 -4.53
N LYS A 252 9.62 -23.10 -3.70
CA LYS A 252 8.21 -23.47 -3.80
C LYS A 252 7.25 -22.36 -3.37
N ALA A 253 7.61 -21.48 -2.45
CA ALA A 253 6.78 -20.36 -2.05
C ALA A 253 6.79 -19.21 -3.07
N ILE A 254 7.93 -19.00 -3.75
CA ILE A 254 8.05 -18.08 -4.90
C ILE A 254 6.97 -18.36 -5.95
N ALA A 255 6.51 -19.62 -6.08
CA ALA A 255 5.38 -20.07 -6.90
C ALA A 255 4.11 -19.20 -6.78
N TYR A 256 3.89 -18.58 -5.62
CA TYR A 256 2.64 -17.91 -5.25
C TYR A 256 2.78 -16.37 -5.12
N MET A 257 3.97 -15.83 -5.40
CA MET A 257 4.24 -14.39 -5.35
C MET A 257 3.94 -13.70 -6.69
N ASP A 258 3.75 -12.37 -6.71
CA ASP A 258 3.86 -11.63 -7.98
C ASP A 258 5.26 -11.77 -8.59
N SER A 259 5.32 -11.78 -9.93
CA SER A 259 6.54 -12.07 -10.67
C SER A 259 7.40 -10.83 -10.91
N LYS A 260 6.81 -9.61 -10.89
CA LYS A 260 7.43 -8.41 -11.46
C LYS A 260 8.62 -7.84 -10.67
N ALA A 261 8.76 -8.19 -9.38
CA ALA A 261 10.00 -8.06 -8.60
C ALA A 261 9.85 -8.68 -7.20
N ILE A 262 10.36 -9.89 -6.96
CA ILE A 262 10.33 -10.49 -5.61
C ILE A 262 11.43 -9.86 -4.73
N PRO A 263 11.11 -9.25 -3.56
CA PRO A 263 12.12 -8.61 -2.73
C PRO A 263 13.03 -9.63 -2.03
N VAL A 264 14.34 -9.45 -2.10
CA VAL A 264 15.35 -10.29 -1.39
C VAL A 264 15.01 -10.46 0.09
N PHE A 265 14.67 -9.37 0.78
CA PHE A 265 14.34 -9.41 2.20
C PHE A 265 13.15 -10.34 2.51
N LEU A 266 12.18 -10.47 1.60
CA LEU A 266 11.04 -11.38 1.76
C LEU A 266 11.50 -12.85 1.69
N LEU A 267 12.45 -13.16 0.81
CA LEU A 267 13.06 -14.49 0.70
C LEU A 267 13.90 -14.83 1.93
N GLU A 268 14.63 -13.85 2.48
CA GLU A 268 15.37 -13.99 3.74
C GLU A 268 14.43 -14.34 4.90
N ILE A 269 13.38 -13.55 5.12
CA ILE A 269 12.39 -13.79 6.20
C ILE A 269 11.76 -15.17 6.06
N LEU A 270 11.33 -15.51 4.85
CA LEU A 270 10.73 -16.80 4.56
C LEU A 270 11.68 -17.95 4.91
N LEU A 271 12.97 -17.81 4.55
CA LEU A 271 13.96 -18.83 4.88
C LEU A 271 14.20 -18.94 6.39
N LEU A 272 14.21 -17.84 7.14
CA LEU A 272 14.31 -17.84 8.61
C LEU A 272 13.12 -18.56 9.25
N ILE A 273 11.90 -18.31 8.76
CA ILE A 273 10.66 -18.98 9.21
C ILE A 273 10.75 -20.50 8.99
N ILE A 274 11.36 -20.94 7.88
CA ILE A 274 11.44 -22.36 7.52
C ILE A 274 12.59 -23.10 8.22
N ILE A 275 13.84 -22.61 8.11
CA ILE A 275 15.02 -23.31 8.66
C ILE A 275 14.99 -23.26 10.19
N ASN A 276 14.76 -22.08 10.78
CA ASN A 276 15.17 -21.82 12.16
C ASN A 276 14.15 -21.03 12.98
N PRO A 277 12.90 -21.53 13.16
CA PRO A 277 11.83 -20.87 13.95
C PRO A 277 12.12 -20.76 15.47
N ARG A 278 13.37 -20.96 15.89
CA ARG A 278 13.86 -20.86 17.27
C ARG A 278 15.19 -20.11 17.41
N LYS A 279 15.91 -19.76 16.33
CA LYS A 279 17.15 -18.97 16.38
C LYS A 279 17.18 -17.94 15.24
N GLU A 280 16.80 -16.71 15.58
CA GLU A 280 16.53 -15.63 14.62
C GLU A 280 17.79 -14.81 14.22
N THR A 281 18.98 -15.18 14.69
CA THR A 281 20.20 -14.37 14.54
C THR A 281 20.92 -14.63 13.23
N ARG A 282 20.34 -14.08 12.15
CA ARG A 282 20.87 -13.93 10.78
C ARG A 282 21.04 -15.22 9.99
N ILE A 283 20.70 -15.10 8.70
CA ILE A 283 21.06 -16.07 7.68
C ILE A 283 22.58 -16.01 7.46
N PRO A 284 23.28 -17.16 7.38
CA PRO A 284 24.70 -17.20 7.02
C PRO A 284 24.99 -16.43 5.72
N SER A 285 26.10 -15.70 5.67
CA SER A 285 26.45 -14.87 4.51
C SER A 285 26.56 -15.65 3.19
N CYS A 286 26.95 -16.93 3.25
CA CYS A 286 26.94 -17.85 2.11
C CYS A 286 25.51 -18.17 1.61
N ILE A 287 24.54 -18.29 2.51
CA ILE A 287 23.12 -18.46 2.16
C ILE A 287 22.54 -17.15 1.66
N ASN A 288 22.87 -15.99 2.23
CA ASN A 288 22.46 -14.69 1.66
C ASN A 288 22.98 -14.49 0.24
N GLN A 289 24.27 -14.77 -0.01
CA GLN A 289 24.81 -14.77 -1.36
C GLN A 289 24.11 -15.78 -2.28
N LEU A 290 23.55 -16.87 -1.74
CA LEU A 290 22.75 -17.82 -2.51
C LEU A 290 21.32 -17.29 -2.76
N ILE A 291 20.68 -16.62 -1.81
CA ILE A 291 19.40 -15.94 -1.99
C ILE A 291 19.53 -14.82 -3.00
N ASP A 292 20.54 -13.94 -2.88
CA ASP A 292 20.90 -12.93 -3.88
C ASP A 292 21.16 -13.59 -5.24
N LYS A 293 21.86 -14.73 -5.26
CA LYS A 293 22.04 -15.50 -6.50
C LYS A 293 20.74 -16.14 -6.98
N MET A 294 19.76 -16.49 -6.16
CA MET A 294 18.47 -17.01 -6.65
C MET A 294 17.60 -15.86 -7.15
N SER A 295 17.48 -14.76 -6.41
CA SER A 295 16.77 -13.55 -6.85
C SER A 295 17.39 -12.91 -8.10
N ASN A 296 18.66 -13.23 -8.44
CA ASN A 296 19.37 -12.76 -9.64
C ASN A 296 19.78 -13.88 -10.65
N ARG A 297 19.50 -15.16 -10.37
CA ARG A 297 19.77 -16.33 -11.26
C ARG A 297 18.61 -17.33 -11.39
N CYS A 298 17.47 -17.11 -10.75
CA CYS A 298 16.14 -17.45 -11.30
C CYS A 298 15.84 -16.55 -12.52
N TRP A 299 16.87 -16.40 -13.36
CA TRP A 299 17.10 -15.54 -14.50
C TRP A 299 18.07 -16.34 -15.37
N ILE A 300 17.57 -17.33 -16.12
CA ILE A 300 18.32 -17.92 -17.23
C ILE A 300 18.31 -16.90 -18.39
N GLY A 301 19.07 -15.84 -18.18
CA GLY A 301 19.27 -14.72 -19.08
C GLY A 301 20.48 -13.96 -18.57
N VAL A 302 21.54 -13.94 -19.37
CA VAL A 302 22.87 -13.45 -19.00
C VAL A 302 22.80 -11.99 -18.49
N PHE A 303 23.56 -11.69 -17.43
CA PHE A 303 23.76 -10.33 -16.95
C PHE A 303 24.23 -9.41 -18.10
N CYS A 304 23.49 -8.33 -18.36
CA CYS A 304 24.07 -7.10 -18.88
C CYS A 304 24.33 -6.18 -17.70
N GLU A 305 25.54 -5.66 -17.58
CA GLU A 305 25.85 -4.62 -16.62
C GLU A 305 25.16 -3.30 -17.01
N GLU A 306 24.83 -2.48 -16.00
CA GLU A 306 24.22 -1.14 -16.09
C GLU A 306 22.70 -1.03 -16.39
N LYS A 307 21.93 -1.10 -15.29
CA LYS A 307 20.67 -0.38 -14.96
C LYS A 307 19.51 -0.31 -15.99
N ASP A 308 18.46 -1.07 -15.64
CA ASP A 308 17.02 -0.85 -15.89
C ASP A 308 16.50 -0.83 -17.35
N LYS A 309 15.91 -1.89 -17.93
CA LYS A 309 15.81 -3.35 -17.64
C LYS A 309 15.62 -4.04 -19.02
N PRO A 310 16.19 -5.23 -19.30
CA PRO A 310 15.93 -6.00 -20.52
C PRO A 310 14.61 -6.79 -20.43
N ARG A 311 14.01 -7.18 -21.57
CA ARG A 311 12.77 -7.97 -21.59
C ARG A 311 12.97 -9.45 -21.88
N LEU A 312 12.76 -10.25 -20.84
CA LEU A 312 12.69 -11.70 -20.89
C LEU A 312 11.21 -12.14 -20.84
N LEU A 313 10.95 -13.38 -21.27
CA LEU A 313 9.93 -14.22 -20.61
C LEU A 313 10.27 -14.21 -19.12
N ASP A 314 9.38 -13.74 -18.25
CA ASP A 314 9.70 -13.57 -16.84
C ASP A 314 10.07 -14.93 -16.24
N ILE A 315 11.33 -15.07 -15.84
CA ILE A 315 11.84 -16.35 -15.38
C ILE A 315 11.31 -16.66 -13.98
N HIS A 316 10.76 -15.67 -13.27
CA HIS A 316 9.90 -15.93 -12.13
C HIS A 316 8.61 -16.62 -12.57
N GLU A 317 7.96 -16.25 -13.68
CA GLU A 317 6.77 -16.98 -14.16
C GLU A 317 7.11 -18.43 -14.56
N LEU A 318 8.23 -18.65 -15.26
CA LEU A 318 8.69 -20.00 -15.60
C LEU A 318 9.11 -20.82 -14.36
N VAL A 319 9.77 -20.20 -13.38
CA VAL A 319 10.11 -20.84 -12.08
C VAL A 319 8.84 -21.07 -11.25
N GLN A 320 7.84 -20.20 -11.32
CA GLN A 320 6.55 -20.39 -10.66
C GLN A 320 5.80 -21.59 -11.27
N LEU A 321 5.79 -21.71 -12.60
CA LEU A 321 5.22 -22.87 -13.30
C LEU A 321 5.98 -24.15 -12.95
N ALA A 322 7.31 -24.11 -12.91
CA ALA A 322 8.15 -25.26 -12.54
C ALA A 322 7.97 -25.70 -11.09
N ALA A 323 7.95 -24.75 -10.15
CA ALA A 323 7.71 -25.01 -8.74
C ALA A 323 6.31 -25.60 -8.48
N ARG A 324 5.30 -25.19 -9.28
CA ARG A 324 3.93 -25.77 -9.25
C ARG A 324 3.84 -27.16 -9.89
N SER A 325 4.63 -27.45 -10.93
CA SER A 325 4.63 -28.76 -11.59
C SER A 325 5.42 -29.83 -10.83
N MET A 326 6.26 -29.44 -9.86
CA MET A 326 6.90 -30.36 -8.93
C MET A 326 5.88 -30.93 -7.95
N LYS A 327 5.16 -31.98 -8.38
CA LYS A 327 4.43 -32.87 -7.48
C LYS A 327 5.40 -33.42 -6.43
N ASP A 328 5.22 -33.00 -5.19
CA ASP A 328 5.44 -33.88 -4.05
C ASP A 328 4.20 -34.80 -3.96
N ASN A 329 4.39 -36.08 -3.64
CA ASN A 329 3.32 -37.10 -3.63
C ASN A 329 2.41 -37.03 -2.39
N ASP A 330 2.36 -35.88 -1.72
CA ASP A 330 1.79 -35.72 -0.38
C ASP A 330 1.06 -34.38 -0.34
N ASP A 331 -0.28 -34.35 -0.25
CA ASP A 331 -1.05 -33.11 -0.43
C ASP A 331 -0.78 -32.07 0.68
N ASP A 332 -0.46 -32.54 1.89
CA ASP A 332 0.00 -31.70 3.02
C ASP A 332 1.24 -30.84 2.68
N SER A 333 2.08 -31.32 1.75
CA SER A 333 3.28 -30.59 1.32
C SER A 333 2.98 -29.38 0.42
N ARG A 334 1.80 -29.30 -0.20
CA ARG A 334 1.44 -28.22 -1.13
C ARG A 334 1.02 -26.95 -0.41
N LEU A 335 0.33 -27.08 0.72
CA LEU A 335 -0.10 -25.94 1.53
C LEU A 335 1.08 -25.31 2.28
N LYS A 336 2.11 -26.09 2.64
CA LYS A 336 3.19 -25.62 3.52
C LYS A 336 4.02 -24.44 2.98
N PRO A 337 4.43 -24.40 1.69
CA PRO A 337 5.12 -23.23 1.12
C PRO A 337 4.23 -21.98 1.12
N LEU A 338 2.91 -22.13 0.89
CA LEU A 338 1.97 -21.01 0.93
C LEU A 338 1.74 -20.51 2.36
N GLU A 339 1.52 -21.40 3.32
CA GLU A 339 1.39 -21.05 4.75
C GLU A 339 2.62 -20.26 5.24
N ASN A 340 3.83 -20.71 4.87
CA ASN A 340 5.07 -20.02 5.21
C ASN A 340 5.19 -18.65 4.50
N LEU A 341 4.72 -18.54 3.25
CA LEU A 341 4.65 -17.27 2.53
C LEU A 341 3.72 -16.26 3.23
N LEU A 342 2.50 -16.68 3.61
CA LEU A 342 1.57 -15.80 4.30
C LEU A 342 2.19 -15.29 5.62
N LYS A 343 2.85 -16.17 6.39
CA LYS A 343 3.60 -15.77 7.60
C LYS A 343 4.71 -14.76 7.30
N ALA A 344 5.51 -14.97 6.24
CA ALA A 344 6.57 -14.03 5.85
C ALA A 344 6.02 -12.64 5.47
N LEU A 345 4.90 -12.60 4.73
CA LEU A 345 4.19 -11.37 4.38
C LEU A 345 3.63 -10.67 5.64
N LEU A 346 3.03 -11.42 6.56
CA LEU A 346 2.48 -10.92 7.83
C LEU A 346 3.55 -10.32 8.75
N CYS A 347 4.83 -10.67 8.61
CA CYS A 347 5.91 -10.05 9.38
C CYS A 347 6.15 -8.57 8.98
N TYR A 348 5.93 -8.19 7.71
CA TYR A 348 6.34 -6.87 7.17
C TYR A 348 5.21 -6.02 6.58
N PHE A 349 4.08 -6.62 6.19
CA PHE A 349 2.94 -5.89 5.64
C PHE A 349 2.10 -5.27 6.78
N THR A 350 2.48 -4.09 7.27
CA THR A 350 1.92 -3.53 8.52
C THR A 350 0.58 -2.82 8.31
N LYS A 351 -0.35 -2.93 9.27
CA LYS A 351 -1.52 -2.02 9.31
C LYS A 351 -1.13 -0.56 9.54
N ASP A 352 -0.07 -0.34 10.32
CA ASP A 352 0.39 1.01 10.59
C ASP A 352 1.02 1.63 9.34
N THR A 353 0.29 2.58 8.79
CA THR A 353 0.64 3.41 7.62
C THR A 353 0.87 4.87 8.01
N GLY A 354 0.98 5.18 9.31
CA GLY A 354 1.24 6.54 9.80
C GLY A 354 2.58 7.12 9.31
N PHE A 355 3.52 6.26 8.89
CA PHE A 355 4.81 6.65 8.35
C PHE A 355 4.98 6.24 6.89
N MET A 356 5.48 7.18 6.08
CA MET A 356 5.81 6.97 4.65
C MET A 356 6.77 5.79 4.40
N LYS A 357 7.60 5.40 5.39
CA LYS A 357 8.54 4.27 5.29
C LYS A 357 7.83 2.91 5.27
N PHE A 358 6.84 2.72 6.15
CA PHE A 358 5.99 1.52 6.14
C PHE A 358 5.04 1.52 4.95
N HIS A 359 4.47 2.67 4.60
CA HIS A 359 3.64 2.80 3.39
C HIS A 359 4.40 2.36 2.12
N LYS A 360 5.65 2.81 1.91
CA LYS A 360 6.49 2.35 0.80
C LYS A 360 6.78 0.85 0.81
N LYS A 361 7.06 0.26 1.98
CA LYS A 361 7.24 -1.21 2.11
C LYS A 361 5.95 -1.97 1.76
N ASN A 362 4.81 -1.48 2.23
CA ASN A 362 3.51 -2.08 1.93
C ASN A 362 3.19 -2.02 0.44
N LEU A 363 3.45 -0.90 -0.24
CA LEU A 363 3.25 -0.79 -1.70
C LEU A 363 4.11 -1.79 -2.49
N LEU A 364 5.33 -2.09 -2.05
CA LEU A 364 6.18 -3.12 -2.65
C LEU A 364 5.65 -4.54 -2.40
N LEU A 365 5.07 -4.80 -1.22
CA LEU A 365 4.53 -6.12 -0.87
C LEU A 365 3.13 -6.39 -1.42
N LEU A 366 2.35 -5.33 -1.68
CA LEU A 366 0.94 -5.38 -2.10
C LEU A 366 0.65 -6.43 -3.20
N PRO A 367 1.30 -6.42 -4.37
CA PRO A 367 0.98 -7.38 -5.44
C PRO A 367 1.30 -8.83 -5.05
N HIS A 368 2.29 -9.07 -4.18
CA HIS A 368 2.59 -10.41 -3.68
C HIS A 368 1.57 -10.87 -2.63
N VAL A 369 1.02 -9.96 -1.82
CA VAL A 369 -0.06 -10.26 -0.87
C VAL A 369 -1.34 -10.64 -1.61
N GLU A 370 -1.73 -9.87 -2.63
CA GLU A 370 -2.91 -10.19 -3.44
C GLU A 370 -2.79 -11.56 -4.11
N LYS A 371 -1.72 -11.81 -4.86
CA LYS A 371 -1.54 -13.07 -5.59
C LYS A 371 -1.40 -14.30 -4.67
N ALA A 372 -0.90 -14.12 -3.45
CA ALA A 372 -0.87 -15.18 -2.44
C ALA A 372 -2.29 -15.51 -1.91
N ILE A 373 -3.12 -14.49 -1.63
CA ILE A 373 -4.51 -14.65 -1.17
C ILE A 373 -5.41 -15.23 -2.27
N ASP A 374 -5.24 -14.76 -3.51
CA ASP A 374 -5.97 -15.31 -4.66
C ASP A 374 -5.66 -16.80 -4.82
N ARG A 375 -4.40 -17.22 -4.60
CA ARG A 375 -4.05 -18.64 -4.64
C ARG A 375 -4.62 -19.47 -3.48
N VAL A 376 -4.80 -18.89 -2.28
CA VAL A 376 -5.57 -19.56 -1.21
C VAL A 376 -6.99 -19.86 -1.69
N ASN A 377 -7.60 -18.94 -2.46
CA ASN A 377 -8.93 -19.15 -3.03
C ASN A 377 -8.94 -20.30 -4.05
N ASP A 378 -8.02 -20.27 -5.03
CA ASP A 378 -7.89 -21.35 -6.02
C ASP A 378 -7.79 -22.72 -5.36
N LEU A 379 -6.96 -22.85 -4.32
CA LEU A 379 -6.73 -24.12 -3.62
C LEU A 379 -7.96 -24.62 -2.85
N ARG A 380 -8.86 -23.72 -2.40
CA ARG A 380 -10.16 -24.14 -1.84
C ARG A 380 -11.14 -24.62 -2.92
N VAL A 381 -11.05 -24.08 -4.14
CA VAL A 381 -11.87 -24.52 -5.28
C VAL A 381 -11.35 -25.82 -5.91
N GLU A 382 -10.03 -26.02 -5.90
CA GLU A 382 -9.36 -27.26 -6.33
C GLU A 382 -9.49 -28.41 -5.30
N SER A 383 -10.00 -28.13 -4.11
CA SER A 383 -10.09 -29.06 -2.98
C SER A 383 -11.42 -29.81 -2.97
N GLU A 384 -11.38 -31.15 -2.95
CA GLU A 384 -12.57 -32.02 -2.84
C GLU A 384 -13.16 -32.10 -1.41
N LEU A 385 -12.61 -31.36 -0.44
CA LEU A 385 -13.03 -31.35 0.95
C LEU A 385 -14.45 -30.76 1.13
N GLU A 386 -15.25 -31.32 2.04
CA GLU A 386 -16.62 -30.83 2.31
C GLU A 386 -16.63 -29.43 2.94
N ASN A 387 -15.62 -29.10 3.77
CA ASN A 387 -15.44 -27.74 4.29
C ASN A 387 -13.95 -27.34 4.37
N PRO A 388 -13.35 -26.87 3.25
CA PRO A 388 -11.94 -26.52 3.20
C PRO A 388 -11.55 -25.33 4.09
N VAL A 389 -12.53 -24.56 4.61
CA VAL A 389 -12.27 -23.45 5.53
C VAL A 389 -11.97 -23.96 6.95
N LEU A 390 -12.75 -24.94 7.43
CA LEU A 390 -12.55 -25.58 8.74
C LEU A 390 -11.37 -26.55 8.74
N GLU A 391 -11.18 -27.30 7.65
CA GLU A 391 -10.07 -28.26 7.55
C GLU A 391 -8.70 -27.56 7.42
N GLN A 392 -8.66 -26.34 6.84
CA GLN A 392 -7.44 -25.54 6.69
C GLN A 392 -7.41 -24.32 7.63
N ILE A 393 -8.00 -24.43 8.82
CA ILE A 393 -8.31 -23.28 9.69
C ILE A 393 -7.10 -22.39 10.04
N SER A 394 -5.90 -22.98 10.19
CA SER A 394 -4.66 -22.20 10.40
C SER A 394 -4.30 -21.32 9.19
N LEU A 395 -4.53 -21.79 7.97
CA LEU A 395 -4.33 -21.01 6.74
C LEU A 395 -5.40 -19.92 6.62
N THR A 396 -6.65 -20.24 6.94
CA THR A 396 -7.78 -19.29 6.96
C THR A 396 -7.50 -18.09 7.86
N PHE A 397 -6.95 -18.27 9.06
CA PHE A 397 -6.63 -17.13 9.93
C PHE A 397 -5.47 -16.25 9.42
N LEU A 398 -4.48 -16.83 8.72
CA LEU A 398 -3.40 -16.06 8.08
C LEU A 398 -3.93 -15.23 6.90
N GLU A 399 -4.87 -15.78 6.13
CA GLU A 399 -5.59 -15.09 5.07
C GLU A 399 -6.43 -13.93 5.63
N ILE A 400 -7.20 -14.15 6.71
CA ILE A 400 -7.99 -13.11 7.38
C ILE A 400 -7.11 -11.93 7.82
N ASP A 401 -5.95 -12.17 8.45
CA ASP A 401 -5.05 -11.08 8.88
C ASP A 401 -4.47 -10.32 7.66
N LEU A 402 -4.16 -10.99 6.55
CA LEU A 402 -3.72 -10.30 5.33
C LEU A 402 -4.84 -9.52 4.65
N LEU A 403 -6.07 -10.05 4.57
CA LEU A 403 -7.25 -9.34 4.05
C LEU A 403 -7.58 -8.10 4.90
N ASP A 404 -7.49 -8.23 6.23
CA ASP A 404 -7.69 -7.14 7.20
C ASP A 404 -6.62 -6.02 7.02
N ARG A 405 -5.37 -6.40 6.74
CA ARG A 405 -4.29 -5.45 6.38
C ARG A 405 -4.50 -4.82 5.00
N LEU A 406 -4.89 -5.60 3.98
CA LEU A 406 -5.18 -5.11 2.61
C LEU A 406 -6.31 -4.09 2.63
N GLY A 407 -7.43 -4.43 3.26
CA GLY A 407 -8.58 -3.54 3.40
C GLY A 407 -8.24 -2.21 4.05
N HIS A 408 -7.38 -2.24 5.07
CA HIS A 408 -6.85 -1.02 5.67
C HIS A 408 -5.96 -0.23 4.70
N ALA A 409 -5.08 -0.89 3.94
CA ALA A 409 -4.22 -0.25 2.95
C ALA A 409 -5.04 0.43 1.83
N TYR A 410 -6.03 -0.27 1.26
CA TYR A 410 -6.92 0.28 0.24
C TYR A 410 -7.81 1.42 0.76
N SER A 411 -8.30 1.32 2.00
CA SER A 411 -8.99 2.44 2.67
C SER A 411 -8.13 3.69 2.79
N LYS A 412 -6.79 3.54 2.88
CA LYS A 412 -5.84 4.66 2.99
C LYS A 412 -5.43 5.24 1.65
N THR A 413 -5.45 4.45 0.58
CA THR A 413 -5.16 4.90 -0.81
C THR A 413 -6.41 5.38 -1.55
N GLY A 414 -7.60 5.30 -0.94
CA GLY A 414 -8.87 5.72 -1.54
C GLY A 414 -9.53 4.70 -2.47
N GLN A 415 -8.99 3.48 -2.54
CA GLN A 415 -9.51 2.38 -3.36
C GLN A 415 -10.61 1.64 -2.58
N LEU A 416 -11.68 2.36 -2.25
CA LEU A 416 -12.66 1.92 -1.26
C LEU A 416 -13.44 0.64 -1.67
N GLU A 417 -13.66 0.43 -2.97
CA GLU A 417 -14.34 -0.76 -3.49
C GLU A 417 -13.53 -2.04 -3.22
N LEU A 418 -12.22 -2.01 -3.49
CA LEU A 418 -11.30 -3.10 -3.15
C LEU A 418 -11.19 -3.28 -1.62
N ALA A 419 -11.26 -2.19 -0.85
CA ALA A 419 -11.31 -2.27 0.60
C ALA A 419 -12.57 -2.97 1.10
N GLU A 420 -13.74 -2.65 0.54
CA GLU A 420 -15.04 -3.28 0.83
C GLU A 420 -15.00 -4.78 0.47
N GLU A 421 -14.50 -5.14 -0.70
CA GLU A 421 -14.35 -6.53 -1.16
C GLU A 421 -13.46 -7.34 -0.21
N ARG A 422 -12.22 -6.89 0.06
CA ARG A 422 -11.27 -7.64 0.89
C ARG A 422 -11.75 -7.75 2.35
N LEU A 423 -12.36 -6.70 2.91
CA LEU A 423 -12.88 -6.73 4.30
C LEU A 423 -14.16 -7.55 4.42
N SER A 424 -15.05 -7.50 3.42
CA SER A 424 -16.23 -8.37 3.37
C SER A 424 -15.79 -9.83 3.39
N ARG A 425 -14.87 -10.23 2.49
CA ARG A 425 -14.34 -11.60 2.44
C ARG A 425 -13.76 -12.05 3.78
N ALA A 426 -13.06 -11.18 4.50
CA ALA A 426 -12.54 -11.50 5.83
C ALA A 426 -13.65 -11.72 6.88
N VAL A 427 -14.75 -10.96 6.83
CA VAL A 427 -15.94 -11.20 7.65
C VAL A 427 -16.62 -12.50 7.25
N ASP A 428 -16.75 -12.78 5.95
CA ASP A 428 -17.42 -13.98 5.43
C ASP A 428 -16.67 -15.27 5.85
N LEU A 429 -15.34 -15.24 5.94
CA LEU A 429 -14.55 -16.34 6.53
C LEU A 429 -14.81 -16.54 8.02
N PHE A 430 -15.00 -15.47 8.80
CA PHE A 430 -15.41 -15.59 10.22
C PHE A 430 -16.83 -16.15 10.35
N VAL A 431 -17.75 -15.79 9.44
CA VAL A 431 -19.11 -16.34 9.36
C VAL A 431 -19.07 -17.86 9.15
N THR A 432 -18.21 -18.35 8.26
CA THR A 432 -17.98 -19.80 8.08
C THR A 432 -17.39 -20.46 9.33
N ILE A 433 -16.36 -19.87 9.96
CA ILE A 433 -15.72 -20.42 11.18
C ILE A 433 -16.70 -20.50 12.36
N LEU A 434 -17.64 -19.55 12.46
CA LEU A 434 -18.63 -19.51 13.55
C LEU A 434 -19.88 -20.34 13.29
N GLU A 435 -20.01 -20.95 12.11
CA GLU A 435 -21.17 -21.72 11.65
C GLU A 435 -22.47 -20.90 11.76
N THR A 436 -22.45 -19.70 11.19
CA THR A 436 -23.55 -18.71 11.28
C THR A 436 -23.81 -18.08 9.90
N THR A 437 -24.79 -17.17 9.78
CA THR A 437 -24.91 -16.31 8.59
C THR A 437 -24.34 -14.92 8.87
N LYS A 438 -24.06 -14.16 7.80
CA LYS A 438 -23.59 -12.77 7.92
C LYS A 438 -24.65 -11.86 8.53
N ASP A 439 -25.92 -12.13 8.24
CA ASP A 439 -27.04 -11.41 8.80
C ASP A 439 -27.20 -11.76 10.28
N ASP A 440 -27.13 -13.03 10.70
CA ASP A 440 -27.12 -13.40 12.14
C ASP A 440 -25.95 -12.78 12.92
N LEU A 441 -24.79 -12.60 12.25
CA LEU A 441 -23.60 -11.98 12.84
C LEU A 441 -23.73 -10.45 12.99
N LEU A 442 -24.46 -9.79 12.10
CA LEU A 442 -24.54 -8.32 12.01
C LEU A 442 -25.93 -7.74 12.28
N ASP A 443 -26.97 -8.56 12.45
CA ASP A 443 -28.32 -8.14 12.82
C ASP A 443 -28.68 -8.63 14.23
N THR A 444 -28.21 -7.87 15.21
CA THR A 444 -28.24 -8.23 16.63
C THR A 444 -29.61 -7.98 17.28
N ARG A 445 -30.72 -8.13 16.54
CA ARG A 445 -32.02 -7.54 16.91
C ARG A 445 -32.97 -8.41 17.71
N GLU A 446 -32.94 -9.75 17.58
CA GLU A 446 -34.12 -10.55 18.00
C GLU A 446 -33.90 -11.71 18.99
N ALA A 447 -32.67 -12.09 19.37
CA ALA A 447 -32.46 -13.27 20.24
C ALA A 447 -31.66 -13.03 21.54
N LEU A 448 -30.57 -12.25 21.51
CA LEU A 448 -29.65 -12.09 22.64
C LEU A 448 -29.12 -10.65 22.76
N PRO A 449 -28.92 -10.11 23.99
CA PRO A 449 -28.20 -8.86 24.17
C PRO A 449 -26.79 -8.92 23.57
N LEU A 450 -26.35 -7.83 22.93
CA LEU A 450 -25.06 -7.76 22.22
C LEU A 450 -23.86 -8.21 23.05
N ASP A 451 -23.77 -7.80 24.32
CA ASP A 451 -22.66 -8.21 25.20
C ASP A 451 -22.68 -9.72 25.50
N SER A 452 -23.86 -10.34 25.55
CA SER A 452 -24.02 -11.80 25.72
C SER A 452 -23.64 -12.55 24.44
N TYR A 453 -24.03 -12.03 23.27
CA TYR A 453 -23.63 -12.59 21.98
C TYR A 453 -22.11 -12.48 21.75
N ALA A 454 -21.51 -11.33 22.07
CA ALA A 454 -20.06 -11.14 22.02
C ALA A 454 -19.30 -12.07 22.98
N ALA A 455 -19.84 -12.33 24.17
CA ALA A 455 -19.29 -13.33 25.09
C ALA A 455 -19.34 -14.75 24.51
N MET A 456 -20.45 -15.15 23.89
CA MET A 456 -20.57 -16.44 23.19
C MET A 456 -19.57 -16.56 22.02
N VAL A 457 -19.41 -15.51 21.21
CA VAL A 457 -18.43 -15.49 20.11
C VAL A 457 -16.99 -15.58 20.64
N TYR A 458 -16.66 -14.85 21.71
CA TYR A 458 -15.37 -15.00 22.40
C TYR A 458 -15.15 -16.44 22.91
N ASP A 459 -16.16 -17.03 23.56
CA ASP A 459 -16.09 -18.40 24.09
C ASP A 459 -15.94 -19.47 23.00
N LYS A 460 -16.52 -19.27 21.81
CA LYS A 460 -16.24 -20.11 20.63
C LYS A 460 -14.79 -19.93 20.15
N LEU A 461 -14.33 -18.68 19.99
CA LEU A 461 -13.07 -18.38 19.30
C LEU A 461 -11.80 -18.62 20.15
N LYS A 462 -11.88 -18.51 21.48
CA LYS A 462 -10.72 -18.58 22.39
C LYS A 462 -9.96 -19.91 22.40
N TYR A 463 -10.57 -20.98 21.87
CA TYR A 463 -9.96 -22.31 21.83
C TYR A 463 -9.19 -22.60 20.52
N PHE A 464 -9.25 -21.71 19.52
CA PHE A 464 -8.46 -21.88 18.29
C PHE A 464 -6.98 -21.61 18.54
N ASN A 465 -6.21 -22.68 18.73
CA ASN A 465 -4.78 -22.62 18.96
C ASN A 465 -4.01 -22.37 17.66
N ILE A 466 -3.64 -21.09 17.44
CA ILE A 466 -2.79 -20.67 16.33
C ILE A 466 -1.36 -20.48 16.82
N ALA A 467 -0.37 -20.96 16.04
CA ALA A 467 1.04 -20.74 16.33
C ALA A 467 1.33 -19.23 16.47
N SER A 468 1.88 -18.82 17.62
CA SER A 468 1.93 -17.42 18.08
C SER A 468 2.45 -16.44 17.00
N PRO A 469 1.58 -15.59 16.42
CA PRO A 469 1.95 -14.69 15.33
C PRO A 469 2.70 -13.44 15.79
N VAL A 470 2.95 -13.25 17.09
CA VAL A 470 3.69 -12.07 17.61
C VAL A 470 5.20 -12.24 17.44
N ILE A 471 5.70 -13.45 17.62
CA ILE A 471 7.10 -13.79 17.39
C ILE A 471 7.36 -13.65 15.89
N GLY A 472 8.35 -12.84 15.50
CA GLY A 472 8.58 -12.50 14.09
C GLY A 472 7.91 -11.20 13.61
N THR A 473 7.04 -10.55 14.39
CA THR A 473 6.51 -9.23 14.01
C THR A 473 7.58 -8.14 14.11
N VAL A 474 7.51 -7.15 13.23
CA VAL A 474 8.36 -5.96 13.29
C VAL A 474 7.62 -4.86 14.05
N LEU A 475 8.20 -4.38 15.16
CA LEU A 475 7.68 -3.20 15.87
C LEU A 475 7.94 -1.92 15.06
N ASN A 476 7.05 -0.94 15.16
CA ASN A 476 7.33 0.38 14.60
C ASN A 476 8.22 1.17 15.59
N ASP A 477 8.93 2.18 15.08
CA ASP A 477 9.87 2.95 15.90
C ASP A 477 9.15 3.80 16.98
N THR A 478 7.87 4.12 16.78
CA THR A 478 7.07 4.89 17.76
C THR A 478 6.69 4.03 18.97
N ASP A 479 6.29 2.77 18.76
CA ASP A 479 6.05 1.80 19.82
C ASP A 479 7.32 1.63 20.66
N ILE A 480 8.49 1.51 20.01
CA ILE A 480 9.78 1.35 20.67
C ILE A 480 10.10 2.56 21.53
N GLU A 481 10.03 3.78 20.99
CA GLU A 481 10.31 4.99 21.77
C GLU A 481 9.28 5.23 22.88
N GLN A 482 8.00 4.90 22.66
CA GLN A 482 6.98 4.93 23.72
C GLN A 482 7.29 3.93 24.84
N MET A 483 7.58 2.67 24.50
CA MET A 483 7.94 1.67 25.51
C MET A 483 9.21 2.03 26.28
N LYS A 484 10.23 2.61 25.62
CA LYS A 484 11.42 3.15 26.27
C LYS A 484 11.09 4.27 27.27
N LEU A 485 10.08 5.10 27.01
CA LEU A 485 9.63 6.13 27.96
C LEU A 485 8.91 5.52 29.17
N GLU A 486 8.18 4.42 28.99
CA GLU A 486 7.46 3.70 30.08
C GLU A 486 8.41 2.97 31.04
N VAL A 487 9.46 2.31 30.54
CA VAL A 487 10.38 1.48 31.37
C VAL A 487 11.80 2.03 31.51
N GLY A 488 12.11 3.13 30.83
CA GLY A 488 13.46 3.67 30.72
C GLY A 488 14.31 2.95 29.67
N GLU A 489 15.02 3.72 28.85
CA GLU A 489 15.84 3.21 27.74
C GLU A 489 16.89 2.15 28.15
N ARG A 490 17.38 2.21 29.40
CA ARG A 490 18.37 1.25 29.93
C ARG A 490 17.80 -0.14 30.22
N GLU A 491 16.49 -0.25 30.48
CA GLU A 491 15.83 -1.53 30.80
C GLU A 491 15.19 -2.19 29.58
N PHE A 492 14.90 -1.39 28.55
CA PHE A 492 14.32 -1.84 27.30
C PHE A 492 15.27 -2.77 26.54
N PRO A 493 14.80 -3.92 26.01
CA PRO A 493 15.65 -4.82 25.22
C PRO A 493 16.19 -4.10 23.98
N ASN A 494 17.41 -4.44 23.54
CA ASN A 494 17.98 -3.92 22.29
C ASN A 494 17.29 -4.53 21.06
N LEU A 495 16.06 -4.07 20.81
CA LEU A 495 15.30 -4.27 19.59
C LEU A 495 15.75 -3.22 18.58
N GLY A 496 16.80 -3.54 17.81
CA GLY A 496 17.25 -2.64 16.73
C GLY A 496 16.10 -2.33 15.77
N SER A 497 15.97 -1.06 15.38
CA SER A 497 14.86 -0.55 14.55
C SER A 497 14.59 -1.45 13.34
N HIS A 498 13.33 -1.86 13.18
CA HIS A 498 12.84 -2.77 12.13
C HIS A 498 13.29 -4.23 12.18
N ASN A 499 13.96 -4.69 13.23
CA ASN A 499 14.18 -6.12 13.44
C ASN A 499 12.90 -6.80 13.93
N GLN A 500 12.80 -8.10 13.66
CA GLN A 500 11.73 -8.94 14.19
C GLN A 500 11.85 -9.10 15.71
N VAL A 501 10.72 -9.14 16.42
CA VAL A 501 10.69 -9.45 17.86
C VAL A 501 11.08 -10.91 18.05
N THR A 502 12.27 -11.13 18.63
CA THR A 502 12.79 -12.47 18.95
C THR A 502 12.09 -13.07 20.15
N LYS A 503 12.18 -14.39 20.32
CA LYS A 503 11.56 -15.06 21.50
C LYS A 503 12.08 -14.53 22.84
N ASP A 504 13.37 -14.23 22.92
CA ASP A 504 13.97 -13.72 24.17
C ASP A 504 13.68 -12.23 24.38
N ALA A 505 13.60 -11.43 23.31
CA ALA A 505 13.09 -10.07 23.42
C ALA A 505 11.60 -10.05 23.80
N TYR A 506 10.78 -10.97 23.29
CA TYR A 506 9.38 -11.13 23.68
C TYR A 506 9.24 -11.45 25.16
N LYS A 507 9.99 -12.44 25.68
CA LYS A 507 10.06 -12.74 27.12
C LYS A 507 10.49 -11.51 27.93
N LYS A 508 11.44 -10.71 27.44
CA LYS A 508 11.87 -9.48 28.10
C LYS A 508 10.74 -8.42 28.11
N LEU A 509 10.03 -8.21 27.00
CA LEU A 509 8.84 -7.35 26.93
C LEU A 509 7.73 -7.82 27.90
N VAL A 510 7.47 -9.13 27.98
CA VAL A 510 6.52 -9.71 28.95
C VAL A 510 6.99 -9.44 30.40
N SER A 511 8.27 -9.64 30.71
CA SER A 511 8.82 -9.35 32.06
C SER A 511 8.77 -7.87 32.45
N LEU A 512 8.67 -6.98 31.45
CA LEU A 512 8.51 -5.53 31.61
C LEU A 512 7.04 -5.09 31.56
N ASN A 513 6.09 -6.02 31.43
CA ASN A 513 4.65 -5.76 31.24
C ASN A 513 4.33 -4.91 29.98
N LEU A 514 5.18 -4.99 28.96
CA LEU A 514 5.05 -4.37 27.64
C LEU A 514 4.45 -5.33 26.59
N ALA A 515 4.32 -6.61 26.95
CA ALA A 515 3.67 -7.63 26.14
C ALA A 515 2.88 -8.64 27.01
N ILE A 516 1.91 -9.32 26.41
CA ILE A 516 1.07 -10.33 27.05
C ILE A 516 1.78 -11.70 27.02
N PRO A 517 1.74 -12.51 28.09
CA PRO A 517 2.24 -13.90 28.07
C PRO A 517 1.67 -14.71 26.90
N GLU A 518 2.51 -15.52 26.22
CA GLU A 518 2.13 -16.21 24.98
C GLU A 518 0.83 -17.04 25.09
N GLU A 519 0.65 -17.76 26.21
CA GLU A 519 -0.54 -18.57 26.46
C GLU A 519 -1.82 -17.76 26.68
N GLN A 520 -1.71 -16.57 27.29
CA GLN A 520 -2.84 -15.65 27.40
C GLN A 520 -3.15 -15.00 26.04
N PHE A 521 -2.12 -14.70 25.24
CA PHE A 521 -2.31 -14.12 23.92
C PHE A 521 -3.03 -15.08 22.96
N LYS A 522 -2.69 -16.38 22.98
CA LYS A 522 -3.38 -17.42 22.19
C LYS A 522 -4.89 -17.42 22.41
N GLN A 523 -5.34 -17.24 23.67
CA GLN A 523 -6.75 -17.23 24.04
C GLN A 523 -7.54 -16.02 23.49
N ILE A 524 -6.86 -14.92 23.13
CA ILE A 524 -7.52 -13.69 22.69
C ILE A 524 -7.27 -13.34 21.23
N TYR A 525 -6.22 -13.87 20.60
CA TYR A 525 -5.75 -13.44 19.29
C TYR A 525 -6.84 -13.49 18.21
N VAL A 526 -7.60 -14.59 18.13
CA VAL A 526 -8.63 -14.76 17.10
C VAL A 526 -9.78 -13.78 17.28
N THR A 527 -10.22 -13.55 18.52
CA THR A 527 -11.25 -12.57 18.83
C THR A 527 -10.75 -11.12 18.65
N GLU A 528 -9.48 -10.85 18.94
CA GLU A 528 -8.84 -9.56 18.65
C GLU A 528 -8.76 -9.31 17.13
N LEU A 529 -8.41 -10.33 16.34
CA LEU A 529 -8.39 -10.27 14.88
C LEU A 529 -9.79 -10.00 14.34
N MET A 530 -10.82 -10.69 14.84
CA MET A 530 -12.21 -10.43 14.47
C MET A 530 -12.65 -9.00 14.83
N SER A 531 -12.31 -8.51 16.02
CA SER A 531 -12.55 -7.11 16.43
C SER A 531 -11.83 -6.11 15.50
N SER A 532 -10.59 -6.42 15.09
CA SER A 532 -9.80 -5.63 14.13
C SER A 532 -10.46 -5.57 12.74
N THR A 533 -10.90 -6.71 12.21
CA THR A 533 -11.57 -6.83 10.91
C THR A 533 -12.93 -6.13 10.91
N LEU A 534 -13.76 -6.37 11.93
CA LEU A 534 -15.08 -5.72 12.06
C LEU A 534 -14.96 -4.20 12.27
N TYR A 535 -13.95 -3.74 13.00
CA TYR A 535 -13.63 -2.31 13.10
C TYR A 535 -13.24 -1.72 11.73
N ALA A 536 -12.34 -2.39 10.99
CA ALA A 536 -11.92 -1.93 9.68
C ALA A 536 -13.07 -1.91 8.66
N TYR A 537 -13.89 -2.96 8.64
CA TYR A 537 -15.09 -3.07 7.81
C TYR A 537 -16.10 -1.99 8.18
N GLY A 538 -16.52 -1.90 9.44
CA GLY A 538 -17.48 -0.90 9.90
C GLY A 538 -17.03 0.55 9.69
N ARG A 539 -15.71 0.82 9.68
CA ARG A 539 -15.13 2.13 9.33
C ARG A 539 -15.40 2.56 7.88
N LEU A 540 -15.75 1.65 6.97
CA LEU A 540 -16.16 1.98 5.59
C LEU A 540 -17.41 2.87 5.56
N TYR A 541 -18.26 2.81 6.60
CA TYR A 541 -19.41 3.71 6.76
C TYR A 541 -19.02 5.19 6.61
N TYR A 542 -17.89 5.60 7.19
CA TYR A 542 -17.43 6.99 7.16
C TYR A 542 -16.75 7.39 5.85
N TYR A 543 -16.25 6.43 5.05
CA TYR A 543 -15.63 6.72 3.75
C TYR A 543 -16.67 6.78 2.63
N HIS A 544 -17.75 6.01 2.74
CA HIS A 544 -18.88 6.00 1.79
C HIS A 544 -20.12 6.76 2.30
N ARG A 545 -19.96 7.70 3.24
CA ARG A 545 -21.05 8.44 3.89
C ARG A 545 -22.16 8.89 2.92
N GLU A 546 -21.77 9.50 1.81
CA GLU A 546 -22.69 10.03 0.78
C GLU A 546 -23.53 8.94 0.09
N LYS A 547 -22.93 7.75 -0.14
CA LYS A 547 -23.62 6.55 -0.68
C LYS A 547 -24.77 6.12 0.26
N PHE A 548 -24.58 6.24 1.57
CA PHE A 548 -25.54 5.78 2.59
C PHE A 548 -26.69 6.74 2.87
N HIS A 549 -26.71 7.93 2.27
CA HIS A 549 -27.88 8.82 2.28
C HIS A 549 -29.01 8.32 1.36
N GLN A 550 -28.72 7.40 0.44
CA GLN A 550 -29.71 6.81 -0.46
C GLN A 550 -30.39 5.60 0.20
N GLU A 551 -31.73 5.56 0.17
CA GLU A 551 -32.54 4.56 0.87
C GLU A 551 -32.16 3.10 0.58
N LYS A 552 -31.87 2.79 -0.70
CA LYS A 552 -31.38 1.47 -1.17
C LYS A 552 -30.10 0.98 -0.46
N ASN A 553 -29.32 1.87 0.14
CA ASN A 553 -28.06 1.56 0.82
C ASN A 553 -28.19 1.59 2.36
N ARG A 554 -29.37 1.89 2.92
CA ARG A 554 -29.60 1.97 4.39
C ARG A 554 -29.32 0.66 5.11
N GLN A 555 -29.64 -0.50 4.51
CA GLN A 555 -29.32 -1.80 5.11
C GLN A 555 -27.81 -2.03 5.21
N GLN A 556 -27.05 -1.71 4.16
CA GLN A 556 -25.59 -1.79 4.18
C GLN A 556 -24.99 -0.90 5.28
N ALA A 557 -25.50 0.32 5.44
CA ALA A 557 -25.08 1.23 6.52
C ALA A 557 -25.32 0.62 7.92
N ARG A 558 -26.47 -0.03 8.13
CA ARG A 558 -26.79 -0.72 9.40
C ARG A 558 -25.81 -1.86 9.68
N CYS A 559 -25.50 -2.71 8.69
CA CYS A 559 -24.53 -3.80 8.86
C CYS A 559 -23.13 -3.28 9.22
N LEU A 560 -22.70 -2.16 8.64
CA LEU A 560 -21.41 -1.52 8.96
C LEU A 560 -21.39 -0.93 10.39
N ILE A 561 -22.50 -0.30 10.83
CA ILE A 561 -22.65 0.19 12.21
C ILE A 561 -22.70 -0.98 13.20
N ALA A 562 -23.38 -2.07 12.87
CA ALA A 562 -23.42 -3.27 13.68
C ALA A 562 -22.04 -3.95 13.80
N ALA A 563 -21.24 -3.96 12.73
CA ALA A 563 -19.85 -4.41 12.79
C ALA A 563 -19.02 -3.59 13.79
N LEU A 564 -19.18 -2.25 13.85
CA LEU A 564 -18.55 -1.42 14.89
C LEU A 564 -19.05 -1.78 16.30
N ARG A 565 -20.36 -2.01 16.46
CA ARG A 565 -20.94 -2.41 17.77
C ARG A 565 -20.36 -3.74 18.25
N LEU A 566 -20.35 -4.75 17.39
CA LEU A 566 -19.81 -6.07 17.69
C LEU A 566 -18.29 -6.01 17.94
N ALA A 567 -17.52 -5.27 17.14
CA ALA A 567 -16.08 -5.09 17.36
C ALA A 567 -15.76 -4.53 18.75
N HIS A 568 -16.56 -3.57 19.25
CA HIS A 568 -16.41 -3.00 20.59
C HIS A 568 -16.86 -3.99 21.69
N ALA A 569 -17.98 -4.69 21.49
CA ALA A 569 -18.49 -5.69 22.43
C ALA A 569 -17.53 -6.90 22.58
N LEU A 570 -16.92 -7.37 21.49
CA LEU A 570 -15.87 -8.40 21.51
C LEU A 570 -14.66 -7.95 22.33
N GLY A 571 -14.24 -6.68 22.19
CA GLY A 571 -13.17 -6.09 23.00
C GLY A 571 -13.48 -6.07 24.50
N LYS A 572 -14.74 -5.80 24.87
CA LYS A 572 -15.23 -5.93 26.26
C LYS A 572 -15.29 -7.39 26.73
N ALA A 573 -15.71 -8.33 25.88
CA ALA A 573 -15.77 -9.75 26.20
C ALA A 573 -14.38 -10.31 26.52
N ILE A 574 -13.36 -9.97 25.71
CA ILE A 574 -11.95 -10.30 25.98
C ILE A 574 -11.52 -9.76 27.35
N ALA A 575 -11.74 -8.47 27.62
CA ALA A 575 -11.36 -7.85 28.89
C ALA A 575 -12.06 -8.50 30.09
N LYS A 576 -13.35 -8.82 29.99
CA LYS A 576 -14.10 -9.53 31.04
C LYS A 576 -13.62 -10.96 31.25
N GLY A 577 -13.19 -11.66 30.19
CA GLY A 577 -12.73 -13.04 30.24
C GLY A 577 -11.26 -13.24 30.65
N THR A 578 -10.42 -12.20 30.52
CA THR A 578 -8.95 -12.33 30.68
C THR A 578 -8.26 -11.20 31.45
N ASP A 579 -8.97 -10.13 31.82
CA ASP A 579 -8.45 -8.84 32.29
C ASP A 579 -7.55 -8.10 31.27
N ILE A 580 -7.48 -8.57 30.03
CA ILE A 580 -6.68 -7.95 28.97
C ILE A 580 -7.51 -6.93 28.19
N ASN A 581 -7.06 -5.69 28.20
CA ASN A 581 -7.68 -4.60 27.46
C ASN A 581 -7.06 -4.53 26.04
N VAL A 582 -7.84 -4.85 25.00
CA VAL A 582 -7.37 -4.79 23.59
C VAL A 582 -7.61 -3.41 22.97
N LEU A 583 -6.63 -2.91 22.21
CA LEU A 583 -6.61 -1.57 21.60
C LEU A 583 -7.84 -1.30 20.72
N HIS A 584 -8.34 -2.32 20.01
CA HIS A 584 -9.51 -2.19 19.14
C HIS A 584 -10.78 -1.78 19.90
N THR A 585 -10.88 -2.07 21.21
CA THR A 585 -11.97 -1.56 22.07
C THR A 585 -12.03 -0.04 22.07
N VAL A 586 -10.86 0.60 22.28
CA VAL A 586 -10.70 2.07 22.29
C VAL A 586 -10.81 2.65 20.89
N LEU A 587 -10.18 2.04 19.88
CA LEU A 587 -10.26 2.54 18.50
C LEU A 587 -11.70 2.53 17.99
N THR A 588 -12.45 1.46 18.28
CA THR A 588 -13.84 1.33 17.87
C THR A 588 -14.76 2.30 18.61
N GLN A 589 -14.54 2.51 19.92
CA GLN A 589 -15.27 3.53 20.68
C GLN A 589 -14.94 4.94 20.14
N ARG A 590 -13.67 5.33 20.16
CA ARG A 590 -13.17 6.68 19.83
C ARG A 590 -13.40 7.09 18.38
N SER A 591 -13.24 6.16 17.45
CA SER A 591 -13.15 6.44 16.00
C SER A 591 -14.22 5.70 15.18
N GLY A 592 -15.10 4.97 15.85
CA GLY A 592 -16.36 4.45 15.32
C GLY A 592 -17.54 5.02 16.11
N LEU A 593 -17.94 4.33 17.18
CA LEU A 593 -19.21 4.56 17.88
C LEU A 593 -19.42 6.01 18.35
N LEU A 594 -18.46 6.62 19.05
CA LEU A 594 -18.58 8.02 19.50
C LEU A 594 -18.55 9.04 18.35
N TYR A 595 -18.10 8.65 17.16
CA TYR A 595 -18.19 9.51 15.99
C TYR A 595 -19.63 9.58 15.45
N LEU A 596 -20.44 8.51 15.58
CA LEU A 596 -21.86 8.49 15.21
C LEU A 596 -22.71 9.48 16.03
N HIS A 597 -22.30 9.77 17.27
CA HIS A 597 -22.94 10.80 18.09
C HIS A 597 -22.82 12.20 17.48
N SER A 598 -21.73 12.46 16.74
CA SER A 598 -21.50 13.73 16.05
C SER A 598 -22.13 13.82 14.65
N GLU A 599 -22.84 12.77 14.22
CA GLU A 599 -23.48 12.73 12.91
C GLU A 599 -24.83 13.44 12.88
N TYR A 600 -25.13 14.13 11.77
CA TYR A 600 -26.43 14.77 11.53
C TYR A 600 -27.55 13.78 11.31
N LEU A 601 -27.24 12.60 10.76
CA LEU A 601 -28.24 11.55 10.55
C LEU A 601 -28.27 10.57 11.71
N ASP A 602 -29.45 10.00 11.95
CA ASP A 602 -29.63 8.85 12.81
C ASP A 602 -29.25 7.53 12.11
N GLU A 603 -29.51 6.40 12.77
CA GLU A 603 -29.24 5.05 12.23
C GLU A 603 -30.27 4.59 11.18
N GLY A 604 -31.36 5.35 11.00
CA GLY A 604 -32.27 5.25 9.87
C GLY A 604 -31.75 5.98 8.63
N GLY A 605 -30.84 6.93 8.79
CA GLY A 605 -30.42 7.83 7.72
C GLY A 605 -31.40 8.99 7.55
N GLU A 606 -32.05 9.45 8.63
CA GLU A 606 -32.91 10.62 8.68
C GLU A 606 -32.25 11.74 9.49
N GLU A 607 -32.51 13.00 9.17
CA GLU A 607 -31.92 14.13 9.89
C GLU A 607 -32.43 14.19 11.33
N LYS A 608 -31.50 14.17 12.28
CA LYS A 608 -31.79 14.35 13.70
C LYS A 608 -32.38 15.75 13.91
N THR A 609 -33.50 15.82 14.61
CA THR A 609 -34.02 17.11 15.09
C THR A 609 -32.96 17.82 15.96
N PRO A 610 -32.94 19.16 16.02
CA PRO A 610 -31.95 19.91 16.81
C PRO A 610 -31.81 19.42 18.26
N GLN A 611 -32.91 19.03 18.90
CA GLN A 611 -32.93 18.51 20.26
C GLN A 611 -32.27 17.11 20.36
N VAL A 612 -32.53 16.21 19.42
CA VAL A 612 -31.91 14.87 19.38
C VAL A 612 -30.43 14.98 19.03
N ALA A 613 -30.06 15.86 18.10
CA ALA A 613 -28.68 16.16 17.76
C ALA A 613 -27.92 16.73 18.97
N LEU A 614 -28.49 17.69 19.70
CA LEU A 614 -27.90 18.22 20.93
C LEU A 614 -27.71 17.14 22.00
N GLY A 615 -28.73 16.30 22.25
CA GLY A 615 -28.63 15.19 23.20
C GLY A 615 -27.45 14.27 22.88
N HIS A 616 -27.38 13.76 21.65
CA HIS A 616 -26.27 12.91 21.22
C HIS A 616 -24.91 13.60 21.29
N LEU A 617 -24.82 14.90 21.00
CA LEU A 617 -23.57 15.65 21.10
C LEU A 617 -23.10 15.83 22.56
N TYR A 618 -23.99 16.11 23.51
CA TYR A 618 -23.65 16.17 24.93
C TYR A 618 -23.25 14.78 25.48
N ASP A 619 -23.94 13.71 25.08
CA ASP A 619 -23.55 12.34 25.41
C ASP A 619 -22.16 12.01 24.84
N GLY A 620 -21.92 12.35 23.57
CA GLY A 620 -20.62 12.19 22.91
C GLY A 620 -19.50 12.94 23.63
N LYS A 621 -19.74 14.20 24.05
CA LYS A 621 -18.79 15.01 24.84
C LYS A 621 -18.40 14.27 26.12
N LYS A 622 -19.40 13.90 26.93
CA LYS A 622 -19.22 13.17 28.20
C LYS A 622 -18.46 11.86 28.00
N GLU A 623 -18.75 11.12 26.94
CA GLU A 623 -18.11 9.85 26.65
C GLU A 623 -16.65 9.98 26.15
N TYR A 624 -16.32 11.02 25.39
CA TYR A 624 -14.91 11.33 25.07
C TYR A 624 -14.12 11.81 26.30
N GLU A 625 -14.76 12.54 27.22
CA GLU A 625 -14.19 12.92 28.51
C GLU A 625 -13.91 11.68 29.37
N ARG A 626 -14.91 10.79 29.55
CA ARG A 626 -14.75 9.49 30.21
C ARG A 626 -13.64 8.65 29.57
N LEU A 627 -13.54 8.63 28.25
CA LEU A 627 -12.52 7.86 27.54
C LEU A 627 -11.10 8.38 27.80
N LEU A 628 -10.91 9.70 27.92
CA LEU A 628 -9.63 10.30 28.32
C LEU A 628 -9.23 9.88 29.75
N GLU A 629 -10.20 9.81 30.66
CA GLU A 629 -9.96 9.38 32.05
C GLU A 629 -9.68 7.87 32.15
N GLU A 630 -10.48 7.03 31.49
CA GLU A 630 -10.33 5.56 31.54
C GLU A 630 -9.04 5.07 30.88
N THR A 631 -8.66 5.67 29.75
CA THR A 631 -7.40 5.31 29.08
C THR A 631 -6.17 5.78 29.87
N SER A 632 -6.29 6.80 30.73
CA SER A 632 -5.19 7.23 31.60
C SER A 632 -4.81 6.18 32.65
N ASN A 633 -5.68 5.22 32.97
CA ASN A 633 -5.47 4.23 34.03
C ASN A 633 -5.36 2.78 33.52
N LYS A 634 -5.28 2.57 32.20
CA LYS A 634 -5.29 1.24 31.57
C LYS A 634 -4.23 1.11 30.48
N ARG A 635 -3.62 -0.06 30.41
CA ARG A 635 -2.70 -0.46 29.32
C ARG A 635 -3.49 -1.21 28.25
N TRP A 636 -3.32 -0.85 26.98
CA TRP A 636 -4.03 -1.47 25.87
C TRP A 636 -3.10 -2.10 24.85
N PHE A 637 -3.38 -3.34 24.50
CA PHE A 637 -2.53 -4.17 23.68
C PHE A 637 -3.12 -4.37 22.28
N GLN A 638 -2.25 -4.43 21.27
CA GLN A 638 -2.60 -4.89 19.93
C GLN A 638 -1.68 -6.05 19.58
N ARG A 639 -2.24 -7.20 19.22
CA ARG A 639 -1.51 -8.42 18.86
C ARG A 639 -0.44 -8.78 19.89
N GLY A 640 -0.82 -8.78 21.16
CA GLY A 640 0.06 -9.15 22.27
C GLY A 640 1.01 -8.04 22.75
N ILE A 641 1.14 -6.92 22.02
CA ILE A 641 2.12 -5.86 22.28
C ILE A 641 1.43 -4.59 22.77
N LEU A 642 2.00 -3.90 23.77
CA LEU A 642 1.48 -2.65 24.30
C LEU A 642 1.48 -1.54 23.22
N LYS A 643 0.35 -0.85 23.05
CA LYS A 643 0.16 0.23 22.06
C LYS A 643 -0.45 1.51 22.61
N LEU A 644 -1.13 1.43 23.75
CA LEU A 644 -1.65 2.60 24.45
C LEU A 644 -1.31 2.50 25.92
N MET A 645 -0.66 3.54 26.41
CA MET A 645 -0.12 3.65 27.76
C MET A 645 -0.78 4.82 28.48
N GLN A 646 -0.53 4.93 29.78
CA GLN A 646 -0.97 6.07 30.58
C GLN A 646 -0.46 7.38 29.96
N ASN A 647 -1.35 8.36 29.80
CA ASN A 647 -1.07 9.69 29.24
C ASN A 647 -0.55 9.72 27.78
N ASP A 648 -0.84 8.71 26.96
CA ASP A 648 -0.44 8.71 25.54
C ASP A 648 -0.83 10.03 24.80
N PRO A 649 0.15 10.82 24.31
CA PRO A 649 -0.14 12.11 23.70
C PRO A 649 -1.00 12.02 22.44
N HIS A 650 -0.87 10.94 21.67
CA HIS A 650 -1.55 10.79 20.38
C HIS A 650 -3.06 10.53 20.55
N HIS A 651 -3.43 9.60 21.45
CA HIS A 651 -4.80 9.39 21.87
C HIS A 651 -5.39 10.64 22.49
N GLY A 652 -4.65 11.29 23.40
CA GLY A 652 -5.08 12.55 24.00
C GLY A 652 -5.35 13.64 22.96
N SER A 653 -4.53 13.73 21.91
CA SER A 653 -4.73 14.66 20.81
C SER A 653 -5.99 14.33 20.00
N ILE A 654 -6.19 13.06 19.61
CA ILE A 654 -7.37 12.65 18.82
C ILE A 654 -8.67 12.88 19.59
N CYS A 655 -8.75 12.48 20.86
CA CYS A 655 -9.95 12.68 21.67
C CYS A 655 -10.26 14.17 21.84
N ARG A 656 -9.25 15.02 22.04
CA ARG A 656 -9.42 16.48 22.16
C ARG A 656 -9.80 17.15 20.84
N GLU A 657 -9.29 16.68 19.71
CA GLU A 657 -9.75 17.11 18.38
C GLU A 657 -11.26 16.82 18.18
N LYS A 658 -11.73 15.64 18.60
CA LYS A 658 -13.16 15.29 18.52
C LYS A 658 -14.02 16.04 19.53
N LEU A 659 -13.53 16.26 20.75
CA LEU A 659 -14.20 17.14 21.71
C LEU A 659 -14.37 18.57 21.18
N LEU A 660 -13.34 19.16 20.54
CA LEU A 660 -13.44 20.48 19.91
C LEU A 660 -14.46 20.51 18.77
N PHE A 661 -14.49 19.46 17.94
CA PHE A 661 -15.50 19.32 16.89
C PHE A 661 -16.92 19.24 17.47
N ILE A 662 -17.13 18.44 18.52
CA ILE A 662 -18.41 18.32 19.22
C ILE A 662 -18.82 19.66 19.86
N CYS A 663 -17.92 20.32 20.59
CA CYS A 663 -18.19 21.63 21.19
C CYS A 663 -18.60 22.66 20.13
N LYS A 664 -17.92 22.70 18.98
CA LYS A 664 -18.32 23.53 17.85
C LYS A 664 -19.75 23.21 17.38
N ARG A 665 -20.08 21.93 17.14
CA ARG A 665 -21.42 21.52 16.70
C ARG A 665 -22.51 21.84 17.71
N ILE A 666 -22.24 21.70 19.02
CA ILE A 666 -23.16 22.14 20.08
C ILE A 666 -23.38 23.66 19.97
N LEU A 667 -22.32 24.45 19.80
CA LEU A 667 -22.41 25.91 19.64
C LEU A 667 -23.03 26.38 18.32
N ASP A 668 -23.21 25.50 17.34
CA ASP A 668 -23.93 25.78 16.10
C ASP A 668 -25.46 25.54 16.27
N ILE A 669 -25.90 24.77 17.29
CA ILE A 669 -27.31 24.34 17.48
C ILE A 669 -27.94 24.86 18.79
N GLU A 670 -27.18 24.89 19.89
CA GLU A 670 -27.64 25.29 21.23
C GLU A 670 -28.01 26.78 21.26
N THR A 671 -29.24 27.10 21.70
CA THR A 671 -29.72 28.49 21.80
C THR A 671 -29.66 29.05 23.23
N ASN A 672 -29.50 28.20 24.25
CA ASN A 672 -29.42 28.65 25.63
C ASN A 672 -28.05 29.30 25.94
N SER A 673 -28.04 30.62 26.21
CA SER A 673 -26.82 31.40 26.45
C SER A 673 -25.93 30.86 27.58
N SER A 674 -26.52 30.35 28.67
CA SER A 674 -25.77 29.78 29.80
C SER A 674 -25.01 28.52 29.38
N LYS A 675 -25.70 27.58 28.71
CA LYS A 675 -25.09 26.34 28.20
C LYS A 675 -24.04 26.62 27.12
N ARG A 676 -24.29 27.60 26.24
CA ARG A 676 -23.29 28.03 25.24
C ARG A 676 -22.01 28.50 25.90
N SER A 677 -22.10 29.31 26.97
CA SER A 677 -20.93 29.81 27.69
C SER A 677 -20.12 28.69 28.38
N GLU A 678 -20.82 27.70 28.95
CA GLU A 678 -20.19 26.48 29.50
C GLU A 678 -19.42 25.69 28.43
N VAL A 679 -20.04 25.43 27.28
CA VAL A 679 -19.42 24.71 26.15
C VAL A 679 -18.27 25.49 25.52
N GLU A 680 -18.34 26.82 25.47
CA GLU A 680 -17.23 27.68 25.01
C GLU A 680 -16.02 27.58 25.96
N LYS A 681 -16.25 27.59 27.27
CA LYS A 681 -15.20 27.41 28.28
C LYS A 681 -14.53 26.03 28.19
N ASP A 682 -15.33 24.97 28.03
CA ASP A 682 -14.83 23.60 27.85
C ASP A 682 -14.02 23.46 26.55
N GLY A 683 -14.49 24.06 25.46
CA GLY A 683 -13.77 24.17 24.20
C GLY A 683 -12.40 24.84 24.37
N ILE A 684 -12.33 25.97 25.08
CA ILE A 684 -11.07 26.69 25.37
C ILE A 684 -10.13 25.83 26.22
N MET A 685 -10.63 25.13 27.24
CA MET A 685 -9.83 24.22 28.06
C MET A 685 -9.28 23.04 27.25
N CYS A 686 -10.11 22.44 26.41
CA CYS A 686 -9.74 21.35 25.51
C CYS A 686 -8.67 21.79 24.49
N LEU A 687 -8.83 22.98 23.90
CA LEU A 687 -7.86 23.61 22.99
C LEU A 687 -6.50 23.82 23.66
N GLY A 688 -6.49 24.36 24.88
CA GLY A 688 -5.26 24.55 25.67
C GLY A 688 -4.56 23.23 26.00
N ALA A 689 -5.31 22.16 26.22
CA ALA A 689 -4.77 20.83 26.46
C ALA A 689 -4.27 20.14 25.17
N LEU A 690 -4.94 20.33 24.03
CA LEU A 690 -4.50 19.83 22.72
C LEU A 690 -3.14 20.44 22.31
N LYS A 691 -2.97 21.75 22.48
CA LYS A 691 -1.70 22.46 22.24
C LYS A 691 -0.52 21.89 23.04
N ARG A 692 -0.76 21.54 24.31
CA ARG A 692 0.28 20.90 25.15
C ARG A 692 0.69 19.54 24.61
N ASN A 693 -0.26 18.72 24.17
CA ASN A 693 0.05 17.42 23.56
C ASN A 693 0.84 17.58 22.25
N ILE A 694 0.39 18.43 21.32
CA ILE A 694 1.07 18.65 20.04
C ILE A 694 2.50 19.13 20.25
N LYS A 695 2.71 20.14 21.12
CA LYS A 695 4.06 20.65 21.44
C LYS A 695 4.98 19.58 22.04
N ASN A 696 4.43 18.65 22.83
CA ASN A 696 5.19 17.52 23.38
C ASN A 696 5.50 16.45 22.30
N GLN A 697 4.74 16.39 21.21
CA GLN A 697 4.99 15.49 20.08
C GLN A 697 6.02 16.05 19.09
N GLU A 698 6.16 17.37 18.95
CA GLU A 698 7.13 18.03 18.05
C GLU A 698 8.62 17.77 18.40
N HIS A 699 8.92 17.13 19.54
CA HIS A 699 10.29 16.70 19.88
C HIS A 699 10.62 15.28 19.40
N GLY A 700 9.65 14.55 18.84
CA GLY A 700 9.88 13.39 17.98
C GLY A 700 9.55 13.74 16.51
N GLU A 701 10.01 12.93 15.55
CA GLU A 701 9.81 13.19 14.10
C GLU A 701 8.35 13.06 13.60
N LEU A 702 7.37 13.04 14.51
CA LEU A 702 5.93 12.98 14.22
C LEU A 702 5.39 14.33 13.74
N LYS A 703 5.78 14.73 12.51
CA LYS A 703 5.02 15.70 11.72
C LYS A 703 3.65 15.10 11.38
N LEU A 704 2.66 15.39 12.22
CA LEU A 704 1.26 14.98 12.05
C LEU A 704 0.64 15.60 10.79
N GLN A 705 0.83 14.93 9.65
CA GLN A 705 0.05 15.18 8.44
C GLN A 705 -1.41 14.77 8.67
N ARG A 706 -2.26 15.68 9.18
CA ARG A 706 -3.73 15.79 8.95
C ARG A 706 -4.38 16.72 9.97
N GLY A 707 -5.34 17.54 9.50
CA GLY A 707 -6.60 17.88 10.20
C GLY A 707 -6.56 18.67 11.51
N GLY A 708 -5.81 18.20 12.52
CA GLY A 708 -5.76 18.75 13.87
C GLY A 708 -5.38 20.23 13.88
N ASP A 709 -4.30 20.61 13.20
CA ASP A 709 -3.89 22.02 13.08
C ASP A 709 -4.95 22.88 12.41
N TYR A 710 -5.66 22.35 11.41
CA TYR A 710 -6.72 23.08 10.71
C TYR A 710 -7.98 23.28 11.58
N LEU A 711 -8.38 22.26 12.35
CA LEU A 711 -9.46 22.39 13.34
C LEU A 711 -9.05 23.28 14.52
N LEU A 712 -7.79 23.23 14.94
CA LEU A 712 -7.21 24.13 15.95
C LEU A 712 -7.29 25.59 15.45
N ILE A 713 -6.85 25.84 14.22
CA ILE A 713 -6.92 27.16 13.57
C ILE A 713 -8.38 27.61 13.40
N CYS A 714 -9.30 26.76 12.92
CA CYS A 714 -10.71 27.12 12.77
C CYS A 714 -11.41 27.38 14.12
N ALA A 715 -11.07 26.63 15.18
CA ALA A 715 -11.61 26.84 16.52
C ALA A 715 -11.07 28.14 17.14
N GLU A 716 -9.75 28.38 17.06
CA GLU A 716 -9.15 29.66 17.43
C GLU A 716 -9.76 30.82 16.65
N PHE A 717 -10.01 30.64 15.35
CA PHE A 717 -10.55 31.68 14.48
C PHE A 717 -11.98 32.04 14.88
N ASN A 718 -12.83 31.04 15.11
CA ASN A 718 -14.21 31.26 15.53
C ASN A 718 -14.33 31.81 16.96
N VAL A 719 -13.49 31.36 17.90
CA VAL A 719 -13.46 31.91 19.27
C VAL A 719 -12.95 33.35 19.26
N ALA A 720 -11.84 33.61 18.57
CA ALA A 720 -11.29 34.96 18.45
C ALA A 720 -12.26 35.92 17.74
N ILE A 721 -13.03 35.46 16.75
CA ILE A 721 -14.09 36.26 16.11
C ILE A 721 -15.26 36.49 17.05
N LYS A 722 -15.74 35.49 17.81
CA LYS A 722 -16.90 35.67 18.71
C LYS A 722 -16.59 36.58 19.89
N GLU A 723 -15.45 36.38 20.55
CA GLU A 723 -14.95 37.30 21.59
C GLU A 723 -14.83 38.73 21.04
N TRP A 724 -14.42 38.86 19.77
CA TRP A 724 -14.22 40.14 19.09
C TRP A 724 -15.53 40.81 18.62
N GLN A 725 -16.50 40.06 18.12
CA GLN A 725 -17.80 40.56 17.69
C GLN A 725 -18.64 41.02 18.89
N SER A 726 -18.62 40.26 19.99
CA SER A 726 -19.20 40.71 21.26
C SER A 726 -18.51 41.97 21.77
N ALA A 727 -17.16 42.00 21.77
CA ALA A 727 -16.44 43.22 22.15
C ALA A 727 -16.81 44.44 21.27
N ILE A 728 -16.86 44.32 19.94
CA ILE A 728 -17.10 45.49 19.07
C ILE A 728 -18.53 46.02 19.14
N ASN A 729 -19.53 45.17 19.34
CA ASN A 729 -20.93 45.61 19.29
C ASN A 729 -21.38 46.35 20.56
N ASP A 730 -20.65 46.18 21.67
CA ASP A 730 -21.08 46.65 23.00
C ASP A 730 -20.32 47.89 23.53
N PHE A 731 -19.34 48.45 22.78
CA PHE A 731 -18.50 49.56 23.26
C PHE A 731 -18.81 50.94 22.69
N THR A 732 -18.69 51.96 23.55
CA THR A 732 -18.54 53.36 23.17
C THR A 732 -17.12 53.68 22.67
N GLU A 733 -16.94 54.79 21.93
CA GLU A 733 -15.61 55.21 21.43
C GLU A 733 -14.55 55.35 22.54
N ALA A 734 -14.96 55.70 23.76
CA ALA A 734 -14.07 55.83 24.91
C ALA A 734 -13.53 54.48 25.40
N GLU A 735 -14.39 53.45 25.43
CA GLU A 735 -14.00 52.10 25.88
C GLU A 735 -13.13 51.40 24.84
N ALA A 736 -13.39 51.63 23.56
CA ALA A 736 -12.58 51.13 22.45
C ALA A 736 -11.09 51.52 22.54
N LEU A 737 -10.75 52.62 23.22
CA LEU A 737 -9.35 53.04 23.43
C LEU A 737 -8.61 52.21 24.49
N THR A 738 -9.33 51.51 25.38
CA THR A 738 -8.75 50.68 26.45
C THR A 738 -8.36 49.26 25.99
N ILE A 739 -8.93 48.82 24.86
CA ILE A 739 -8.76 47.45 24.33
C ILE A 739 -7.29 47.22 23.91
N PRO A 740 -6.68 46.06 24.24
CA PRO A 740 -5.31 45.75 23.84
C PRO A 740 -5.21 45.31 22.37
N TRP A 741 -5.56 46.17 21.41
CA TRP A 741 -5.57 45.89 19.95
C TRP A 741 -4.28 45.23 19.43
N LYS A 742 -3.11 45.58 20.01
CA LYS A 742 -1.80 44.98 19.68
C LYS A 742 -1.65 43.50 20.08
N LYS A 743 -2.54 42.95 20.91
CA LYS A 743 -2.62 41.53 21.28
C LYS A 743 -3.47 40.76 20.26
N TYR A 744 -4.67 41.26 19.95
CA TYR A 744 -5.56 40.69 18.92
C TYR A 744 -4.91 40.69 17.53
N ALA A 745 -4.34 41.81 17.09
CA ALA A 745 -3.60 41.90 15.83
C ALA A 745 -2.35 41.00 15.77
N ARG A 746 -1.84 40.52 16.91
CA ARG A 746 -0.77 39.51 16.97
C ARG A 746 -1.30 38.10 16.76
N ALA A 747 -2.37 37.73 17.46
CA ALA A 747 -2.98 36.40 17.33
C ALA A 747 -3.45 36.16 15.89
N ILE A 748 -4.29 37.05 15.36
CA ILE A 748 -4.89 36.91 14.03
C ILE A 748 -3.82 36.91 12.93
N SER A 749 -2.77 37.73 13.04
CA SER A 749 -1.65 37.75 12.09
C SER A 749 -0.84 36.44 12.10
N GLY A 750 -0.63 35.84 13.28
CA GLY A 750 0.00 34.51 13.39
C GLY A 750 -0.85 33.42 12.76
N MET A 751 -2.16 33.42 13.02
CA MET A 751 -3.11 32.45 12.50
C MET A 751 -3.25 32.52 10.97
N MET A 752 -3.39 33.72 10.40
CA MET A 752 -3.42 33.89 8.94
C MET A 752 -2.12 33.42 8.27
N LYS A 753 -0.96 33.62 8.92
CA LYS A 753 0.31 33.10 8.40
C LYS A 753 0.32 31.57 8.39
N THR A 754 -0.11 30.93 9.49
CA THR A 754 -0.16 29.46 9.57
C THR A 754 -1.13 28.87 8.54
N ALA A 755 -2.32 29.46 8.36
CA ALA A 755 -3.29 29.02 7.34
C ALA A 755 -2.76 29.19 5.91
N HIS A 756 -2.10 30.32 5.62
CA HIS A 756 -1.44 30.56 4.32
C HIS A 756 -0.30 29.56 4.04
N ASP A 757 0.53 29.28 5.04
CA ASP A 757 1.65 28.35 4.90
C ASP A 757 1.15 26.89 4.78
N TRP A 758 -0.02 26.56 5.33
CA TRP A 758 -0.72 25.28 5.10
C TRP A 758 -1.30 25.17 3.68
N LEU A 759 -1.95 26.22 3.16
CA LEU A 759 -2.50 26.26 1.80
C LEU A 759 -1.42 26.14 0.71
N LYS A 760 -0.20 26.63 0.98
CA LYS A 760 0.97 26.38 0.11
C LYS A 760 1.37 24.92 -0.03
N VAL A 761 1.13 24.12 1.02
CA VAL A 761 1.47 22.69 1.04
C VAL A 761 0.32 21.84 0.46
N ASN A 762 -0.92 22.34 0.51
CA ASN A 762 -2.12 21.65 0.06
C ASN A 762 -2.93 22.50 -0.95
N PRO A 763 -2.37 22.83 -2.13
CA PRO A 763 -3.07 23.61 -3.14
C PRO A 763 -4.23 22.80 -3.72
N GLY A 764 -5.47 23.24 -3.46
CA GLY A 764 -6.68 22.64 -4.04
C GLY A 764 -7.80 22.29 -3.05
N ASP A 765 -7.61 22.43 -1.74
CA ASP A 765 -8.70 22.23 -0.77
C ASP A 765 -9.69 23.41 -0.81
N PRO A 766 -10.95 23.20 -1.27
CA PRO A 766 -11.92 24.28 -1.45
C PRO A 766 -12.46 24.81 -0.11
N VAL A 767 -12.49 23.98 0.95
CA VAL A 767 -12.95 24.37 2.28
C VAL A 767 -11.90 25.25 2.95
N ALA A 768 -10.62 24.90 2.81
CA ALA A 768 -9.52 25.70 3.33
C ALA A 768 -9.37 27.03 2.58
N SER A 769 -9.57 27.06 1.26
CA SER A 769 -9.59 28.33 0.50
C SER A 769 -10.75 29.21 0.94
N GLY A 770 -11.98 28.66 1.02
CA GLY A 770 -13.17 29.41 1.43
C GLY A 770 -13.04 30.00 2.85
N ASN A 771 -12.54 29.22 3.81
CA ASN A 771 -12.31 29.70 5.17
C ASN A 771 -11.18 30.74 5.25
N PHE A 772 -10.15 30.64 4.41
CA PHE A 772 -9.06 31.64 4.37
C PHE A 772 -9.52 32.96 3.72
N ASP A 773 -10.39 32.91 2.71
CA ASP A 773 -10.98 34.11 2.11
C ASP A 773 -12.02 34.76 3.03
N TYR A 774 -12.88 33.97 3.72
CA TYR A 774 -13.73 34.47 4.79
C TYR A 774 -12.90 35.14 5.90
N ALA A 775 -11.79 34.52 6.30
CA ALA A 775 -10.89 35.10 7.29
C ALA A 775 -10.27 36.43 6.83
N ARG A 776 -9.89 36.53 5.55
CA ARG A 776 -9.38 37.76 4.93
C ARG A 776 -10.44 38.87 4.91
N GLN A 777 -11.73 38.52 4.74
CA GLN A 777 -12.85 39.46 4.76
C GLN A 777 -13.13 40.00 6.17
N GLU A 778 -13.18 39.15 7.20
CA GLU A 778 -13.37 39.57 8.59
C GLU A 778 -12.21 40.47 9.08
N VAL A 779 -10.97 40.13 8.73
CA VAL A 779 -9.78 40.97 9.04
C VAL A 779 -9.84 42.32 8.35
N ARG A 780 -10.45 42.42 7.16
CA ARG A 780 -10.69 43.69 6.49
C ARG A 780 -11.72 44.54 7.25
N VAL A 781 -12.85 43.95 7.66
CA VAL A 781 -13.87 44.63 8.47
C VAL A 781 -13.27 45.13 9.80
N PHE A 782 -12.39 44.35 10.42
CA PHE A 782 -11.60 44.76 11.60
C PHE A 782 -10.73 45.99 11.35
N VAL A 783 -9.95 46.01 10.25
CA VAL A 783 -9.12 47.17 9.86
C VAL A 783 -9.97 48.40 9.57
N GLU A 784 -11.17 48.22 9.02
CA GLU A 784 -12.09 49.30 8.68
C GLU A 784 -12.81 49.88 9.91
N LYS A 785 -13.16 49.05 10.91
CA LYS A 785 -13.83 49.45 12.16
C LYS A 785 -12.89 49.91 13.31
N ALA A 786 -11.62 49.49 13.34
CA ALA A 786 -10.71 49.87 14.43
C ALA A 786 -10.49 51.41 14.51
N PRO A 787 -10.28 52.02 15.70
CA PRO A 787 -10.02 53.46 15.79
C PRO A 787 -8.76 53.88 15.01
N GLN A 788 -8.76 55.09 14.45
CA GLN A 788 -7.73 55.57 13.52
C GLN A 788 -6.26 55.36 13.99
N PRO A 789 -5.88 55.59 15.27
CA PRO A 789 -4.51 55.35 15.74
C PRO A 789 -4.06 53.88 15.66
N PHE A 790 -5.02 52.94 15.67
CA PHE A 790 -4.75 51.51 15.62
C PHE A 790 -4.79 50.94 14.20
N LYS A 791 -5.56 51.53 13.27
CA LYS A 791 -5.63 51.09 11.87
C LYS A 791 -4.25 50.92 11.24
N ASP A 792 -3.34 51.85 11.47
CA ASP A 792 -2.01 51.82 10.86
C ASP A 792 -1.07 50.80 11.54
N THR A 793 -1.21 50.59 12.84
CA THR A 793 -0.52 49.52 13.57
C THR A 793 -0.98 48.13 13.10
N ILE A 794 -2.28 47.99 12.83
CA ILE A 794 -2.90 46.75 12.33
C ILE A 794 -2.45 46.51 10.88
N LYS A 795 -2.63 47.47 9.97
CA LYS A 795 -2.17 47.39 8.56
C LYS A 795 -0.70 46.99 8.46
N LYS A 796 0.19 47.65 9.24
CA LYS A 796 1.64 47.36 9.23
C LYS A 796 1.97 45.91 9.61
N ARG A 797 1.16 45.24 10.43
CA ARG A 797 1.31 43.82 10.77
C ARG A 797 0.70 42.88 9.73
N PHE A 798 -0.45 43.21 9.15
CA PHE A 798 -1.05 42.35 8.13
C PHE A 798 -0.35 42.41 6.77
N CYS A 799 0.37 43.50 6.47
CA CYS A 799 1.25 43.58 5.31
C CYS A 799 2.38 42.53 5.28
N THR A 800 2.72 41.87 6.40
CA THR A 800 3.73 40.79 6.42
C THR A 800 3.15 39.40 6.13
N VAL A 801 1.84 39.28 5.91
CA VAL A 801 1.18 38.03 5.49
C VAL A 801 0.80 38.15 4.01
N PRO A 802 1.35 37.31 3.10
CA PRO A 802 1.06 37.45 1.68
C PRO A 802 -0.44 37.34 1.37
N GLY A 803 -0.93 38.25 0.52
CA GLY A 803 -2.34 38.28 0.10
C GLY A 803 -3.33 38.87 1.12
N ALA A 804 -2.98 39.04 2.39
CA ALA A 804 -3.93 39.41 3.45
C ALA A 804 -4.68 40.75 3.26
N LEU A 805 -4.14 41.67 2.45
CA LEU A 805 -4.74 42.99 2.15
C LEU A 805 -4.85 43.30 0.64
N LYS A 806 -4.71 42.29 -0.24
CA LYS A 806 -4.79 42.49 -1.70
C LYS A 806 -6.09 41.93 -2.29
N LEU A 807 -6.98 42.84 -2.70
CA LEU A 807 -7.93 42.65 -3.80
C LEU A 807 -7.99 43.97 -4.58
N GLN A 808 -7.94 43.89 -5.91
CA GLN A 808 -7.74 45.06 -6.78
C GLN A 808 -9.01 45.91 -6.93
N ARG A 809 -8.79 47.19 -7.28
CA ARG A 809 -9.79 48.02 -7.96
C ARG A 809 -10.18 47.37 -9.29
N SER A 810 -11.42 46.95 -9.45
CA SER A 810 -12.01 46.61 -10.75
C SER A 810 -13.23 47.50 -11.03
N GLN A 811 -12.98 48.50 -11.88
CA GLN A 811 -13.90 49.20 -12.80
C GLN A 811 -15.33 49.55 -12.37
N SER A 812 -15.62 50.84 -12.51
CA SER A 812 -16.94 51.47 -12.38
C SER A 812 -17.94 51.04 -13.46
N ALA A 813 -19.15 50.70 -13.03
CA ALA A 813 -20.38 50.80 -13.83
C ALA A 813 -21.46 51.54 -12.99
N PRO A 814 -22.36 52.32 -13.61
CA PRO A 814 -23.23 53.25 -12.88
C PRO A 814 -24.40 52.56 -12.17
N VAL A 815 -24.89 53.22 -11.13
CA VAL A 815 -26.06 52.82 -10.35
C VAL A 815 -27.32 52.87 -11.22
N SER A 816 -28.04 51.75 -11.29
CA SER A 816 -29.50 51.75 -11.48
C SER A 816 -30.16 50.99 -10.32
N SER A 817 -31.31 51.50 -9.91
CA SER A 817 -32.02 51.11 -8.70
C SER A 817 -32.59 49.69 -8.75
N LEU A 818 -32.28 48.88 -7.73
CA LEU A 818 -33.19 47.87 -7.16
C LEU A 818 -32.63 47.46 -5.79
N GLU A 819 -33.48 47.53 -4.75
CA GLU A 819 -33.14 47.05 -3.41
C GLU A 819 -32.82 45.56 -3.46
N LYS A 820 -31.73 45.15 -2.81
CA LYS A 820 -31.40 43.74 -2.59
C LYS A 820 -31.00 43.52 -1.14
N GLU A 821 -31.70 42.57 -0.52
CA GLU A 821 -31.44 42.04 0.81
C GLU A 821 -30.02 41.43 0.90
N PRO A 822 -29.45 41.32 2.12
CA PRO A 822 -28.18 40.63 2.31
C PRO A 822 -28.26 39.16 1.86
N PRO A 823 -27.18 38.58 1.31
CA PRO A 823 -27.21 37.23 0.77
C PRO A 823 -27.44 36.19 1.88
N THR A 824 -28.51 35.41 1.72
CA THR A 824 -28.79 34.20 2.49
C THR A 824 -27.60 33.23 2.39
N PRO A 825 -27.24 32.50 3.46
CA PRO A 825 -26.23 31.43 3.37
C PRO A 825 -26.65 30.38 2.32
N PRO A 826 -25.70 29.71 1.63
CA PRO A 826 -26.04 28.68 0.65
C PRO A 826 -26.82 27.54 1.31
N GLY A 827 -28.12 27.48 1.01
CA GLY A 827 -28.97 26.36 1.40
C GLY A 827 -28.63 25.10 0.59
N LEU A 828 -28.68 23.95 1.25
CA LEU A 828 -28.68 22.64 0.60
C LEU A 828 -29.84 22.55 -0.39
N TYR A 829 -29.54 22.25 -1.65
CA TYR A 829 -30.50 21.66 -2.58
C TYR A 829 -29.80 20.69 -3.55
N MET A 830 -30.16 19.41 -3.39
CA MET A 830 -30.10 18.26 -4.33
C MET A 830 -28.78 17.96 -5.05
#